data_AF-A0A6L9KTC1-F1
#
_entry.id   AF-A0A6L9KTC1-F1
#
_cell.length_a   1.000
_cell.length_b   1.000
_cell.length_c   1.000
_cell.angle_alpha   90.00
_cell.angle_beta   90.00
_cell.angle_gamma   90.00
#
_symmetry.space_group_name_H-M   'P 1'
#
loop_
_entity.id
_entity.type
_entity.pdbx_description
1 polymer ?
#
loop_
_entity_poly.entity_id
_entity_poly.type
_entity_poly.pdbx_seq_one_letter_code
_entity_poly.pdbx_strand_id
1 'polypeptide(L)'
;MPILTGDIKLVASQVMLDVAEGGGAPTANVIQDATSNAIFPDISELDRAGGRVNLRKVHVSVQTPDTDTYLGSNVIVADPPSDPNVSVTLFSTKEVFDRRDSAKKRVEAYLAPGPAWAGFLFENHIIGQRSIQLFQMPSSTAPAIGHTILIVQNESISTEKLQYVRVTRTASVLRTFIKENGQEYKALVVTADLSDALRFDFIGSPPSEFFRKQASAALVRDTTVADAAQYFGVVPLMEAVSIGSLSAKAKSIFTQLVPSAQTEIPVIDANAAGEYDTVVDSSNGFVSITTSIGFNPNVALYFGNPVFPGTLNIAYSGGALTDSSGDLLQGTTVIGTVDYARGTATLAPSSPSIGGSKTITYKAAGAPLQLADSAGIFVSQETRAYNYIQTISPPPAPATTRVSYRSNGKWYDLRDNGGGKLVGSDVAYGAGTVSYVTGTVAVTLGALPDVGGEIILNWGSRVNYINRAYATLPPLKIPLQLAQTGITPGTVVIRWNDGTARTATDDGKGNITGSATGAVRYQTGLINLEPTLLPAGGQIYTVDYAYGPPDVQEFPAPLRDINGNVPLTLSKANLRPNTVEVTWNLLYNPYDPVTMTMFPPRDPYKTVRDNGQGRLRDTLGADYGAVDYVTGILNLRTETTVGMPLAKYAWVPIGNNAQGIAMRRWLFQGWEYFPVGANMPNDESAKVVVKYRTMDADSAISAPISTSALKFDLTDQYSENIVPGSVNFTLGGRTYFDRAGNLYYSLDVATGNAVKAGTLNYQSGEVTLDAWATAASSTVSVKSLLTSMDGRPVDEVTFRAPVAPLRTGSVQVLATRLAGGLMNVSANLAGDFVGTDVSGHVDYDTGVVRLRFGSMVTAAGNETQVWYSAANVGTDGKVFKPAPVFANTIRFNA
;
A
#
# COMPACT_ATOMS: atom_id res chain seq x y z
N MET A 1 32.31 -58.48 -34.24
CA MET A 1 31.64 -57.40 -34.99
C MET A 1 31.00 -56.54 -33.92
N PRO A 2 31.34 -55.25 -33.84
CA PRO A 2 30.99 -54.44 -32.68
C PRO A 2 29.48 -54.40 -32.44
N ILE A 3 29.06 -54.41 -31.18
CA ILE A 3 27.67 -54.15 -30.77
C ILE A 3 27.25 -52.81 -31.40
N LEU A 4 26.25 -52.84 -32.26
CA LEU A 4 25.72 -51.68 -32.95
C LEU A 4 24.57 -51.07 -32.16
N THR A 5 24.24 -49.80 -32.44
CA THR A 5 23.10 -49.11 -31.83
C THR A 5 21.78 -49.89 -32.00
N GLY A 6 21.64 -50.63 -33.10
CA GLY A 6 20.45 -51.44 -33.38
C GLY A 6 20.32 -52.69 -32.50
N ASP A 7 21.39 -53.14 -31.85
CA ASP A 7 21.40 -54.36 -31.03
C ASP A 7 20.89 -54.12 -29.60
N ILE A 8 20.86 -52.86 -29.15
CA ILE A 8 20.31 -52.47 -27.85
C ILE A 8 18.80 -52.31 -27.98
N LYS A 9 18.04 -53.22 -27.37
CA LYS A 9 16.57 -53.24 -27.43
C LYS A 9 15.96 -53.00 -26.06
N LEU A 10 14.86 -52.24 -26.02
CA LEU A 10 13.98 -52.19 -24.86
C LEU A 10 13.00 -53.37 -24.95
N VAL A 11 12.95 -54.21 -23.91
CA VAL A 11 12.11 -55.42 -23.89
C VAL A 11 11.12 -55.40 -22.72
N ALA A 12 9.99 -56.06 -22.93
CA ALA A 12 8.94 -56.22 -21.94
C ALA A 12 9.39 -57.13 -20.79
N SER A 13 8.93 -56.82 -19.57
CA SER A 13 8.98 -57.76 -18.45
C SER A 13 7.92 -58.86 -18.59
N GLN A 14 8.07 -59.96 -17.85
CA GLN A 14 7.17 -61.10 -17.88
C GLN A 14 5.69 -60.72 -17.76
N VAL A 15 5.38 -59.73 -16.90
CA VAL A 15 4.02 -59.22 -16.71
C VAL A 15 4.01 -57.71 -16.90
N MET A 16 3.60 -57.26 -18.09
CA MET A 16 3.40 -55.84 -18.42
C MET A 16 2.01 -55.35 -17.98
N LEU A 17 1.55 -55.67 -16.76
CA LEU A 17 0.26 -55.24 -16.18
C LEU A 17 0.45 -54.45 -14.87
N ASP A 18 -0.40 -53.44 -14.62
CA ASP A 18 -0.34 -52.58 -13.42
C ASP A 18 -1.05 -53.27 -12.26
N VAL A 19 -0.61 -54.48 -11.95
CA VAL A 19 -1.14 -55.40 -10.93
C VAL A 19 -0.01 -55.79 -9.97
N ALA A 20 -0.32 -56.38 -8.82
CA ALA A 20 0.68 -56.70 -7.80
C ALA A 20 1.84 -57.56 -8.35
N GLU A 21 1.54 -58.47 -9.26
CA GLU A 21 2.45 -59.39 -9.95
C GLU A 21 3.16 -58.76 -11.17
N GLY A 22 2.87 -57.50 -11.50
CA GLY A 22 3.52 -56.77 -12.59
C GLY A 22 5.04 -56.75 -12.45
N GLY A 23 5.79 -56.87 -13.55
CA GLY A 23 7.26 -56.94 -13.55
C GLY A 23 7.83 -58.35 -13.74
N GLY A 24 8.96 -58.64 -13.10
CA GLY A 24 9.68 -59.91 -13.23
C GLY A 24 10.75 -59.95 -14.34
N ALA A 25 11.10 -61.16 -14.78
CA ALA A 25 12.20 -61.42 -15.72
C ALA A 25 12.02 -60.74 -17.10
N PRO A 26 13.12 -60.38 -17.79
CA PRO A 26 13.05 -59.88 -19.16
C PRO A 26 12.53 -60.97 -20.09
N THR A 27 11.82 -60.56 -21.14
CA THR A 27 11.33 -61.44 -22.20
C THR A 27 12.03 -61.16 -23.52
N ALA A 28 11.82 -62.02 -24.53
CA ALA A 28 12.26 -61.76 -25.89
C ALA A 28 11.39 -60.71 -26.63
N ASN A 29 10.30 -60.25 -26.02
CA ASN A 29 9.35 -59.33 -26.65
C ASN A 29 9.92 -57.90 -26.63
N VAL A 30 10.31 -57.42 -27.80
CA VAL A 30 10.82 -56.06 -28.00
C VAL A 30 9.67 -55.06 -27.99
N ILE A 31 9.81 -54.00 -27.19
CA ILE A 31 8.93 -52.83 -27.20
C ILE A 31 9.36 -51.99 -28.40
N GLN A 32 8.52 -51.94 -29.42
CA GLN A 32 8.81 -51.24 -30.67
C GLN A 32 8.82 -49.73 -30.48
N ASP A 33 9.74 -49.05 -31.15
CA ASP A 33 9.80 -47.60 -31.18
C ASP A 33 8.59 -47.00 -31.92
N ALA A 34 8.28 -45.74 -31.64
CA ALA A 34 7.20 -44.94 -32.25
C ALA A 34 5.79 -45.56 -32.20
N THR A 35 5.56 -46.58 -31.36
CA THR A 35 4.24 -47.20 -31.17
C THR A 35 3.54 -46.55 -29.98
N SER A 36 2.40 -45.90 -30.22
CA SER A 36 1.60 -45.29 -29.16
C SER A 36 1.17 -46.35 -28.15
N ASN A 37 1.24 -46.00 -26.86
CA ASN A 37 0.79 -46.84 -25.75
C ASN A 37 1.49 -48.20 -25.62
N ALA A 38 2.73 -48.30 -26.11
CA ALA A 38 3.50 -49.56 -26.06
C ALA A 38 3.92 -49.97 -24.63
N ILE A 39 4.00 -49.02 -23.69
CA ILE A 39 4.39 -49.26 -22.28
C ILE A 39 3.22 -49.01 -21.33
N PHE A 40 2.50 -47.91 -21.53
CA PHE A 40 1.36 -47.50 -20.71
C PHE A 40 0.11 -47.42 -21.58
N PRO A 41 -1.07 -47.82 -21.08
CA PRO A 41 -2.33 -47.65 -21.78
C PRO A 41 -2.77 -46.18 -21.83
N ASP A 42 -3.80 -45.89 -22.61
CA ASP A 42 -4.45 -44.58 -22.64
C ASP A 42 -4.99 -44.15 -21.26
N ILE A 43 -4.99 -42.85 -21.01
CA ILE A 43 -5.47 -42.24 -19.76
C ILE A 43 -6.96 -41.98 -19.87
N SER A 44 -7.75 -42.50 -18.92
CA SER A 44 -9.19 -42.26 -18.86
C SER A 44 -9.53 -40.86 -18.33
N GLU A 45 -10.73 -40.34 -18.63
CA GLU A 45 -11.20 -39.06 -18.05
C GLU A 45 -11.30 -39.11 -16.52
N LEU A 46 -11.63 -40.28 -15.96
CA LEU A 46 -11.65 -40.51 -14.52
C LEU A 46 -10.23 -40.38 -13.92
N ASP A 47 -9.23 -40.95 -14.59
CA ASP A 47 -7.83 -40.86 -14.16
C ASP A 47 -7.30 -39.43 -14.29
N ARG A 48 -7.80 -38.65 -15.25
CA ARG A 48 -7.50 -37.20 -15.37
C ARG A 48 -8.12 -36.39 -14.23
N ALA A 49 -9.34 -36.72 -13.80
CA ALA A 49 -10.02 -36.00 -12.72
C ALA A 49 -9.52 -36.39 -11.32
N GLY A 50 -9.28 -37.70 -11.10
CA GLY A 50 -8.88 -38.23 -9.78
C GLY A 50 -7.37 -38.31 -9.55
N GLY A 51 -6.57 -38.24 -10.62
CA GLY A 51 -5.14 -38.52 -10.58
C GLY A 51 -4.86 -40.02 -10.40
N ARG A 52 -3.88 -40.56 -11.14
CA ARG A 52 -3.49 -41.98 -11.06
C ARG A 52 -1.98 -42.13 -11.19
N VAL A 53 -1.42 -43.11 -10.46
CA VAL A 53 -0.02 -43.53 -10.57
C VAL A 53 0.03 -44.94 -11.16
N ASN A 54 0.76 -45.11 -12.26
CA ASN A 54 0.99 -46.41 -12.91
C ASN A 54 2.47 -46.76 -12.87
N LEU A 55 2.81 -48.04 -12.65
CA LEU A 55 4.18 -48.52 -12.54
C LEU A 55 4.43 -49.62 -13.58
N ARG A 56 5.53 -49.51 -14.34
CA ARG A 56 5.94 -50.48 -15.35
C ARG A 56 7.41 -50.82 -15.19
N LYS A 57 7.74 -52.11 -15.27
CA LYS A 57 9.12 -52.57 -15.40
C LYS A 57 9.43 -52.90 -16.85
N VAL A 58 10.50 -52.30 -17.35
CA VAL A 58 11.09 -52.56 -18.66
C VAL A 58 12.55 -52.92 -18.49
N HIS A 59 13.11 -53.62 -19.47
CA HIS A 59 14.50 -54.07 -19.45
C HIS A 59 15.22 -53.59 -20.70
N VAL A 60 16.51 -53.30 -20.57
CA VAL A 60 17.39 -53.12 -21.73
C VAL A 60 18.12 -54.43 -21.97
N SER A 61 17.97 -54.98 -23.17
CA SER A 61 18.60 -56.23 -23.59
C SER A 61 19.47 -55.99 -24.82
N VAL A 62 20.68 -56.55 -24.82
CA VAL A 62 21.54 -56.57 -26.00
C VAL A 62 21.24 -57.85 -26.75
N GLN A 63 20.67 -57.72 -27.94
CA GLN A 63 20.32 -58.82 -28.82
C GLN A 63 21.26 -58.81 -30.02
N THR A 64 22.42 -59.44 -29.85
CA THR A 64 23.42 -59.63 -30.91
C THR A 64 23.78 -61.11 -31.01
N PRO A 65 24.07 -61.64 -32.21
CA PRO A 65 24.66 -62.96 -32.36
C PRO A 65 26.14 -63.02 -31.93
N ASP A 66 26.74 -61.89 -31.56
CA ASP A 66 28.15 -61.79 -31.13
C ASP A 66 28.35 -62.05 -29.63
N THR A 67 29.60 -62.28 -29.24
CA THR A 67 30.10 -62.45 -27.86
C THR A 67 30.93 -61.27 -27.36
N ASP A 68 30.95 -60.16 -28.11
CA ASP A 68 31.66 -58.93 -27.73
C ASP A 68 31.20 -58.40 -26.35
N THR A 69 32.15 -57.88 -25.56
CA THR A 69 31.89 -57.47 -24.18
C THR A 69 31.01 -56.22 -24.12
N TYR A 70 29.86 -56.34 -23.47
CA TYR A 70 28.97 -55.23 -23.19
C TYR A 70 29.40 -54.45 -21.94
N LEU A 71 29.74 -53.17 -22.10
CA LEU A 71 30.23 -52.30 -21.02
C LEU A 71 29.13 -51.51 -20.29
N GLY A 72 27.86 -51.78 -20.63
CA GLY A 72 26.69 -51.16 -20.01
C GLY A 72 25.87 -50.28 -20.97
N SER A 73 24.67 -49.90 -20.51
CA SER A 73 23.83 -48.90 -21.15
C SER A 73 23.30 -47.92 -20.12
N ASN A 74 22.94 -46.74 -20.62
CA ASN A 74 22.21 -45.74 -19.86
C ASN A 74 20.81 -45.61 -20.44
N VAL A 75 19.84 -45.37 -19.57
CA VAL A 75 18.46 -45.05 -19.96
C VAL A 75 18.18 -43.63 -19.49
N ILE A 76 17.64 -42.81 -20.38
CA ILE A 76 17.22 -41.44 -20.08
C ILE A 76 15.77 -41.22 -20.52
N VAL A 77 15.10 -40.26 -19.90
CA VAL A 77 13.88 -39.66 -20.47
C VAL A 77 14.33 -38.44 -21.25
N ALA A 78 14.24 -38.48 -22.57
CA ALA A 78 14.77 -37.43 -23.43
C ALA A 78 13.81 -36.24 -23.57
N ASP A 79 12.51 -36.51 -23.68
CA ASP A 79 11.46 -35.50 -23.86
C ASP A 79 10.32 -35.68 -22.84
N PRO A 80 9.78 -34.59 -22.29
CA PRO A 80 8.61 -34.65 -21.41
C PRO A 80 7.34 -35.01 -22.19
N PRO A 81 6.31 -35.57 -21.52
CA PRO A 81 4.99 -35.78 -22.13
C PRO A 81 4.40 -34.46 -22.66
N SER A 82 3.65 -34.53 -23.76
CA SER A 82 2.98 -33.35 -24.34
C SER A 82 1.82 -32.82 -23.50
N ASP A 83 1.19 -33.68 -22.69
CA ASP A 83 0.15 -33.29 -21.73
C ASP A 83 0.81 -32.74 -20.45
N PRO A 84 0.60 -31.47 -20.09
CA PRO A 84 1.24 -30.85 -18.93
C PRO A 84 0.84 -31.48 -17.59
N ASN A 85 -0.25 -32.26 -17.56
CA ASN A 85 -0.71 -32.96 -16.35
C ASN A 85 -0.11 -34.36 -16.19
N VAL A 86 0.75 -34.80 -17.12
CA VAL A 86 1.39 -36.12 -17.08
C VAL A 86 2.87 -35.95 -16.78
N SER A 87 3.32 -36.54 -15.68
CA SER A 87 4.74 -36.62 -15.31
C SER A 87 5.25 -38.04 -15.45
N VAL A 88 6.46 -38.21 -16.01
CA VAL A 88 7.14 -39.50 -16.13
C VAL A 88 8.46 -39.44 -15.39
N THR A 89 8.72 -40.45 -14.56
CA THR A 89 9.99 -40.60 -13.84
C THR A 89 10.47 -42.04 -13.92
N LEU A 90 11.78 -42.21 -13.92
CA LEU A 90 12.47 -43.50 -13.84
C LEU A 90 13.06 -43.63 -12.44
N PHE A 91 12.98 -44.83 -11.87
CA PHE A 91 13.68 -45.18 -10.65
C PHE A 91 14.12 -46.65 -10.74
N SER A 92 15.08 -47.03 -9.91
CA SER A 92 15.58 -48.40 -9.85
C SER A 92 15.48 -48.94 -8.43
N THR A 93 14.96 -50.16 -8.30
CA THR A 93 15.05 -50.94 -7.05
C THR A 93 16.39 -51.66 -6.91
N LYS A 94 17.26 -51.58 -7.93
CA LYS A 94 18.51 -52.35 -8.08
C LYS A 94 18.32 -53.88 -8.19
N GLU A 95 17.07 -54.33 -8.27
CA GLU A 95 16.71 -55.74 -8.38
C GLU A 95 16.26 -56.08 -9.80
N VAL A 96 16.79 -57.17 -10.37
CA VAL A 96 16.50 -57.56 -11.77
C VAL A 96 15.12 -58.21 -11.90
N PHE A 97 14.59 -58.84 -10.86
CA PHE A 97 13.33 -59.61 -10.93
C PHE A 97 12.23 -59.10 -10.01
N ASP A 98 12.36 -57.87 -9.52
CA ASP A 98 11.33 -57.28 -8.67
C ASP A 98 9.96 -57.16 -9.35
N ARG A 99 8.95 -57.15 -8.48
CA ARG A 99 7.54 -57.02 -8.83
C ARG A 99 7.03 -55.67 -8.41
N ARG A 100 5.89 -55.27 -8.95
CA ARG A 100 5.23 -54.00 -8.66
C ARG A 100 4.99 -53.77 -7.18
N ASP A 101 4.63 -54.81 -6.41
CA ASP A 101 4.39 -54.65 -4.97
C ASP A 101 5.67 -54.24 -4.20
N SER A 102 6.83 -54.80 -4.58
CA SER A 102 8.13 -54.42 -4.04
C SER A 102 8.54 -53.01 -4.48
N ALA A 103 8.34 -52.68 -5.75
CA ALA A 103 8.63 -51.36 -6.30
C ALA A 103 7.75 -50.27 -5.66
N LYS A 104 6.46 -50.56 -5.46
CA LYS A 104 5.49 -49.70 -4.76
C LYS A 104 5.93 -49.44 -3.32
N LYS A 105 6.30 -50.48 -2.56
CA LYS A 105 6.83 -50.32 -1.20
C LYS A 105 8.05 -49.42 -1.15
N ARG A 106 8.92 -49.47 -2.16
CA ARG A 106 10.09 -48.60 -2.26
C ARG A 106 9.72 -47.14 -2.53
N VAL A 107 8.71 -46.89 -3.38
CA VAL A 107 8.15 -45.56 -3.64
C VAL A 107 7.42 -44.99 -2.42
N GLU A 108 6.73 -45.84 -1.65
CA GLU A 108 6.00 -45.45 -0.42
C GLU A 108 6.92 -45.26 0.80
N ALA A 109 8.11 -45.86 0.82
CA ALA A 109 9.04 -45.85 1.95
C ALA A 109 9.82 -44.53 2.10
N TYR A 110 9.16 -43.38 1.99
CA TYR A 110 9.77 -42.05 2.17
C TYR A 110 10.12 -41.73 3.64
N LEU A 111 9.45 -42.41 4.58
CA LEU A 111 9.58 -42.18 6.02
C LEU A 111 10.13 -43.43 6.71
N ALA A 112 11.25 -43.27 7.42
CA ALA A 112 11.82 -44.31 8.28
C ALA A 112 11.29 -44.20 9.72
N PRO A 113 11.19 -45.32 10.47
CA PRO A 113 10.84 -45.30 11.89
C PRO A 113 11.80 -44.42 12.70
N GLY A 114 11.28 -43.33 13.27
CA GLY A 114 12.02 -42.43 14.14
C GLY A 114 12.05 -42.90 15.60
N PRO A 115 12.44 -42.03 16.54
CA PRO A 115 12.36 -42.31 17.97
C PRO A 115 10.91 -42.55 18.42
N ALA A 116 10.74 -43.19 19.58
CA ALA A 116 9.42 -43.34 20.20
C ALA A 116 8.80 -41.96 20.47
N TRP A 117 7.52 -41.81 20.11
CA TRP A 117 6.77 -40.59 20.38
C TRP A 117 6.63 -40.37 21.89
N ALA A 118 6.57 -39.11 22.32
CA ALA A 118 6.45 -38.73 23.74
C ALA A 118 5.03 -38.94 24.30
N GLY A 119 4.52 -40.17 24.15
CA GLY A 119 3.16 -40.60 24.51
C GLY A 119 2.85 -42.02 24.04
N PHE A 120 1.65 -42.51 24.35
CA PHE A 120 1.20 -43.82 23.90
C PHE A 120 -0.26 -43.81 23.46
N LEU A 121 -0.66 -44.85 22.73
CA LEU A 121 -2.02 -45.04 22.25
C LEU A 121 -2.99 -45.26 23.43
N PHE A 122 -3.96 -44.38 23.60
CA PHE A 122 -4.88 -44.36 24.72
C PHE A 122 -6.08 -45.28 24.47
N GLU A 123 -6.17 -46.38 25.22
CA GLU A 123 -7.14 -47.46 24.97
C GLU A 123 -7.04 -48.06 23.55
N ASN A 124 -7.81 -49.12 23.28
CA ASN A 124 -7.70 -49.86 22.02
C ASN A 124 -8.31 -49.11 20.83
N HIS A 125 -7.69 -49.28 19.65
CA HIS A 125 -8.17 -48.75 18.37
C HIS A 125 -8.40 -49.89 17.38
N ILE A 126 -9.52 -49.83 16.68
CA ILE A 126 -9.99 -50.88 15.78
C ILE A 126 -9.82 -50.49 14.31
N ILE A 127 -9.71 -51.50 13.47
CA ILE A 127 -9.69 -51.37 12.01
C ILE A 127 -10.88 -50.51 11.52
N GLY A 128 -10.62 -49.61 10.56
CA GLY A 128 -11.60 -48.70 10.00
C GLY A 128 -11.73 -47.35 10.73
N GLN A 129 -11.18 -47.19 11.94
CA GLN A 129 -11.18 -45.90 12.63
C GLN A 129 -10.34 -44.86 11.89
N ARG A 130 -10.84 -43.63 11.80
CA ARG A 130 -10.16 -42.46 11.19
C ARG A 130 -9.65 -41.46 12.22
N SER A 131 -9.57 -41.88 13.48
CA SER A 131 -9.00 -41.09 14.55
C SER A 131 -8.35 -42.00 15.58
N ILE A 132 -7.31 -41.49 16.22
CA ILE A 132 -6.62 -42.14 17.34
C ILE A 132 -6.58 -41.19 18.53
N GLN A 133 -6.41 -41.78 19.72
CA GLN A 133 -6.20 -41.02 20.94
C GLN A 133 -4.83 -41.33 21.50
N LEU A 134 -4.09 -40.29 21.89
CA LEU A 134 -2.78 -40.39 22.51
C LEU A 134 -2.85 -39.86 23.95
N PHE A 135 -2.25 -40.60 24.87
CA PHE A 135 -2.05 -40.20 26.25
C PHE A 135 -0.63 -39.65 26.43
N GLN A 136 -0.51 -38.38 26.85
CA GLN A 136 0.77 -37.66 26.91
C GLN A 136 0.87 -36.80 28.17
N MET A 137 2.10 -36.43 28.53
CA MET A 137 2.33 -35.47 29.60
C MET A 137 1.77 -34.10 29.21
N PRO A 138 1.27 -33.28 30.16
CA PRO A 138 0.78 -31.93 29.87
C PRO A 138 1.80 -31.00 29.20
N SER A 139 3.10 -31.26 29.38
CA SER A 139 4.20 -30.51 28.76
C SER A 139 4.68 -31.09 27.42
N SER A 140 4.14 -32.23 26.97
CA SER A 140 4.53 -32.86 25.71
C SER A 140 3.82 -32.18 24.52
N THR A 141 4.53 -32.08 23.39
CA THR A 141 3.97 -31.54 22.15
C THR A 141 3.08 -32.58 21.48
N ALA A 142 1.85 -32.19 21.15
CA ALA A 142 0.94 -33.01 20.36
C ALA A 142 1.42 -33.12 18.88
N PRO A 143 1.03 -34.19 18.13
CA PRO A 143 1.40 -34.30 16.72
C PRO A 143 0.86 -33.10 15.93
N ALA A 144 1.72 -32.44 15.16
CA ALA A 144 1.33 -31.31 14.33
C ALA A 144 0.41 -31.77 13.19
N ILE A 145 -0.47 -30.89 12.73
CA ILE A 145 -1.30 -31.15 11.54
C ILE A 145 -0.37 -31.33 10.33
N GLY A 146 -0.61 -32.38 9.54
CA GLY A 146 0.22 -32.78 8.42
C GLY A 146 1.39 -33.69 8.79
N HIS A 147 1.72 -33.83 10.08
CA HIS A 147 2.77 -34.73 10.55
C HIS A 147 2.37 -36.19 10.38
N THR A 148 3.33 -37.03 10.01
CA THR A 148 3.11 -38.48 9.88
C THR A 148 3.72 -39.18 11.07
N ILE A 149 2.95 -40.03 11.73
CA ILE A 149 3.42 -40.87 12.84
C ILE A 149 3.30 -42.34 12.45
N LEU A 150 4.09 -43.18 13.11
CA LEU A 150 4.11 -44.61 12.87
C LEU A 150 3.53 -45.35 14.07
N ILE A 151 2.55 -46.21 13.84
CA ILE A 151 2.03 -47.13 14.86
C ILE A 151 2.59 -48.53 14.57
N VAL A 152 3.26 -49.12 15.56
CA VAL A 152 3.85 -50.46 15.47
C VAL A 152 3.36 -51.34 16.63
N GLN A 153 2.83 -52.51 16.30
CA GLN A 153 2.48 -53.57 17.26
C GLN A 153 3.45 -54.74 17.03
N ASN A 154 3.93 -55.37 18.10
CA ASN A 154 4.79 -56.56 18.02
C ASN A 154 6.05 -56.31 17.17
N GLU A 155 6.71 -55.17 17.42
CA GLU A 155 7.92 -54.77 16.69
C GLU A 155 9.00 -55.87 16.73
N SER A 156 9.63 -56.13 15.58
CA SER A 156 10.74 -57.09 15.44
C SER A 156 10.39 -58.57 15.72
N ILE A 157 9.11 -58.96 15.66
CA ILE A 157 8.69 -60.37 15.68
C ILE A 157 7.73 -60.69 14.52
N SER A 158 7.49 -61.97 14.23
CA SER A 158 6.75 -62.42 13.03
C SER A 158 5.30 -61.96 12.94
N THR A 159 4.73 -61.42 14.01
CA THR A 159 3.35 -60.90 14.09
C THR A 159 3.30 -59.36 14.08
N GLU A 160 4.35 -58.72 13.58
CA GLU A 160 4.48 -57.26 13.48
C GLU A 160 3.38 -56.65 12.59
N LYS A 161 2.74 -55.61 13.11
CA LYS A 161 1.80 -54.77 12.34
C LYS A 161 2.32 -53.35 12.37
N LEU A 162 2.53 -52.77 11.19
CA LEU A 162 3.11 -51.45 11.02
C LEU A 162 2.22 -50.59 10.11
N GLN A 163 1.86 -49.40 10.58
CA GLN A 163 1.07 -48.44 9.80
C GLN A 163 1.54 -47.01 10.01
N TYR A 164 1.89 -46.34 8.90
CA TYR A 164 2.06 -44.89 8.84
C TYR A 164 0.69 -44.24 8.75
N VAL A 165 0.45 -43.23 9.61
CA VAL A 165 -0.79 -42.47 9.63
C VAL A 165 -0.47 -40.98 9.64
N ARG A 166 -1.04 -40.23 8.70
CA ARG A 166 -0.88 -38.79 8.62
C ARG A 166 -2.00 -38.09 9.37
N VAL A 167 -1.63 -37.14 10.23
CA VAL A 167 -2.57 -36.40 11.07
C VAL A 167 -3.18 -35.26 10.27
N THR A 168 -4.51 -35.21 10.17
CA THR A 168 -5.27 -34.15 9.47
C THR A 168 -5.82 -33.10 10.42
N ARG A 169 -6.05 -33.48 11.68
CA ARG A 169 -6.49 -32.57 12.74
C ARG A 169 -6.00 -33.07 14.08
N THR A 170 -5.63 -32.15 14.95
CA THR A 170 -5.21 -32.47 16.33
C THR A 170 -6.05 -31.65 17.30
N ALA A 171 -6.70 -32.31 18.25
CA ALA A 171 -7.41 -31.67 19.35
C ALA A 171 -6.92 -32.28 20.67
N SER A 172 -6.62 -31.46 21.67
CA SER A 172 -6.11 -31.94 22.95
C SER A 172 -6.95 -31.43 24.11
N VAL A 173 -7.26 -32.30 25.07
CA VAL A 173 -8.00 -31.94 26.29
C VAL A 173 -7.15 -32.33 27.49
N LEU A 174 -6.89 -31.37 28.37
CA LEU A 174 -6.27 -31.65 29.66
C LEU A 174 -7.31 -32.29 30.58
N ARG A 175 -7.10 -33.55 30.96
CA ARG A 175 -8.01 -34.30 31.85
C ARG A 175 -7.31 -34.62 33.17
N THR A 176 -8.10 -34.60 34.24
CA THR A 176 -7.66 -35.05 35.56
C THR A 176 -7.95 -36.55 35.70
N PHE A 177 -6.95 -37.31 36.12
CA PHE A 177 -7.01 -38.74 36.43
C PHE A 177 -6.67 -38.95 37.90
N ILE A 178 -7.10 -40.09 38.45
CA ILE A 178 -6.88 -40.46 39.85
C ILE A 178 -5.83 -41.58 39.89
N LYS A 179 -4.83 -41.42 40.75
CA LYS A 179 -3.80 -42.44 41.03
C LYS A 179 -4.37 -43.58 41.87
N GLU A 180 -3.67 -44.70 41.94
CA GLU A 180 -4.05 -45.80 42.85
C GLU A 180 -4.10 -45.38 44.33
N ASN A 181 -3.31 -44.37 44.72
CA ASN A 181 -3.31 -43.81 46.07
C ASN A 181 -4.39 -42.73 46.32
N GLY A 182 -5.29 -42.49 45.35
CA GLY A 182 -6.39 -41.53 45.46
C GLY A 182 -6.03 -40.07 45.15
N GLN A 183 -4.77 -39.74 44.86
CA GLN A 183 -4.39 -38.38 44.48
C GLN A 183 -4.66 -38.10 42.99
N GLU A 184 -4.93 -36.85 42.67
CA GLU A 184 -5.15 -36.41 41.29
C GLU A 184 -3.84 -36.14 40.53
N TYR A 185 -3.82 -36.46 39.24
CA TYR A 185 -2.79 -36.02 38.30
C TYR A 185 -3.42 -35.61 36.96
N LYS A 186 -2.78 -34.69 36.24
CA LYS A 186 -3.29 -34.20 34.96
C LYS A 186 -2.52 -34.84 33.80
N ALA A 187 -3.23 -35.26 32.78
CA ALA A 187 -2.66 -35.76 31.52
C ALA A 187 -3.35 -35.12 30.32
N LEU A 188 -2.61 -34.99 29.23
CA LEU A 188 -3.13 -34.47 27.97
C LEU A 188 -3.63 -35.65 27.15
N VAL A 189 -4.94 -35.66 26.86
CA VAL A 189 -5.53 -36.62 25.91
C VAL A 189 -5.67 -35.93 24.57
N VAL A 190 -4.90 -36.42 23.59
CA VAL A 190 -4.84 -35.86 22.24
C VAL A 190 -5.61 -36.76 21.29
N THR A 191 -6.68 -36.22 20.70
CA THR A 191 -7.38 -36.86 19.57
C THR A 191 -6.75 -36.38 18.28
N ALA A 192 -6.18 -37.30 17.50
CA ALA A 192 -5.63 -37.03 16.18
C ALA A 192 -6.52 -37.71 15.11
N ASP A 193 -7.09 -36.91 14.22
CA ASP A 193 -7.80 -37.41 13.05
C ASP A 193 -6.78 -37.79 11.96
N LEU A 194 -7.07 -38.85 11.22
CA LEU A 194 -6.18 -39.47 10.27
C LEU A 194 -6.67 -39.28 8.83
N SER A 195 -5.74 -39.12 7.89
CA SER A 195 -6.08 -39.10 6.45
C SER A 195 -6.64 -40.45 5.99
N ASP A 196 -6.00 -41.53 6.43
CA ASP A 196 -6.34 -42.90 6.11
C ASP A 196 -6.88 -43.62 7.35
N ALA A 197 -7.86 -44.51 7.14
CA ALA A 197 -8.37 -45.35 8.20
C ALA A 197 -7.33 -46.37 8.68
N LEU A 198 -7.42 -46.79 9.93
CA LEU A 198 -6.59 -47.87 10.47
C LEU A 198 -6.86 -49.16 9.68
N ARG A 199 -5.79 -49.83 9.24
CA ARG A 199 -5.81 -51.08 8.47
C ARG A 199 -5.71 -52.31 9.37
N PHE A 200 -5.37 -52.11 10.63
CA PHE A 200 -5.23 -53.15 11.64
C PHE A 200 -5.80 -52.69 12.97
N ASP A 201 -6.17 -53.64 13.82
CA ASP A 201 -6.43 -53.37 15.24
C ASP A 201 -5.11 -53.15 15.97
N PHE A 202 -5.07 -52.11 16.81
CA PHE A 202 -3.96 -51.75 17.66
C PHE A 202 -4.39 -51.77 19.14
N ILE A 203 -3.62 -52.48 19.96
CA ILE A 203 -3.83 -52.56 21.40
C ILE A 203 -3.25 -51.30 22.03
N GLY A 204 -4.06 -50.49 22.71
CA GLY A 204 -3.57 -49.33 23.44
C GLY A 204 -3.23 -49.66 24.88
N SER A 205 -3.01 -48.62 25.69
CA SER A 205 -2.79 -48.76 27.13
C SER A 205 -3.78 -47.90 27.92
N PRO A 206 -4.18 -48.36 29.12
CA PRO A 206 -4.96 -47.55 30.04
C PRO A 206 -4.13 -46.35 30.57
N PRO A 207 -4.78 -45.37 31.23
CA PRO A 207 -4.07 -44.25 31.85
C PRO A 207 -2.94 -44.72 32.78
N SER A 208 -1.75 -44.13 32.67
CA SER A 208 -0.60 -44.44 33.51
C SER A 208 0.02 -43.16 34.04
N GLU A 209 0.22 -43.08 35.36
CA GLU A 209 0.87 -41.94 36.01
C GLU A 209 2.34 -41.77 35.62
N PHE A 210 2.98 -42.86 35.18
CA PHE A 210 4.36 -42.86 34.69
C PHE A 210 4.47 -42.50 33.21
N PHE A 211 3.33 -42.27 32.54
CA PHE A 211 3.24 -42.00 31.10
C PHE A 211 3.95 -43.08 30.25
N ARG A 212 3.88 -44.34 30.70
CA ARG A 212 4.44 -45.50 29.99
C ARG A 212 3.33 -46.42 29.48
N LYS A 213 3.49 -46.90 28.25
CA LYS A 213 2.64 -47.94 27.68
C LYS A 213 2.81 -49.26 28.44
N GLN A 214 1.79 -50.12 28.41
CA GLN A 214 1.89 -51.51 28.81
C GLN A 214 2.81 -52.29 27.86
N ALA A 215 3.40 -53.39 28.35
CA ALA A 215 4.37 -54.18 27.60
C ALA A 215 3.81 -54.69 26.26
N SER A 216 2.55 -55.16 26.26
CA SER A 216 1.85 -55.71 25.09
C SER A 216 1.19 -54.67 24.17
N ALA A 217 1.19 -53.39 24.54
CA ALA A 217 0.53 -52.34 23.77
C ALA A 217 1.37 -51.84 22.57
N ALA A 218 0.69 -51.34 21.56
CA ALA A 218 1.29 -50.71 20.38
C ALA A 218 2.16 -49.52 20.77
N LEU A 219 3.28 -49.39 20.07
CA LEU A 219 4.22 -48.29 20.20
C LEU A 219 3.94 -47.26 19.11
N VAL A 220 3.92 -45.99 19.49
CA VAL A 220 3.84 -44.87 18.55
C VAL A 220 5.24 -44.31 18.38
N ARG A 221 5.69 -44.15 17.15
CA ARG A 221 6.98 -43.54 16.79
C ARG A 221 6.78 -42.28 15.98
N ASP A 222 7.76 -41.40 16.11
CA ASP A 222 7.97 -40.33 15.16
C ASP A 222 8.45 -40.89 13.81
N THR A 223 8.42 -40.07 12.77
CA THR A 223 8.95 -40.44 11.45
C THR A 223 10.09 -39.52 11.04
N THR A 224 11.11 -40.10 10.42
CA THR A 224 12.24 -39.33 9.88
C THR A 224 12.27 -39.49 8.36
N VAL A 225 12.61 -38.43 7.65
CA VAL A 225 12.78 -38.48 6.19
C VAL A 225 14.01 -39.32 5.88
N ALA A 226 13.84 -40.38 5.09
CA ALA A 226 14.93 -41.18 4.58
C ALA A 226 15.02 -41.01 3.07
N ASP A 227 16.23 -40.79 2.54
CA ASP A 227 16.51 -40.81 1.10
C ASP A 227 16.35 -42.23 0.56
N ALA A 228 15.12 -42.63 0.28
CA ALA A 228 14.80 -44.00 -0.10
C ALA A 228 14.99 -44.27 -1.60
N ALA A 229 14.93 -43.28 -2.49
CA ALA A 229 15.10 -43.51 -3.92
C ALA A 229 15.58 -42.25 -4.68
N GLN A 230 16.47 -42.45 -5.66
CA GLN A 230 16.81 -41.45 -6.67
C GLN A 230 15.84 -41.60 -7.85
N TYR A 231 15.16 -40.50 -8.20
CA TYR A 231 14.26 -40.42 -9.34
C TYR A 231 14.90 -39.63 -10.46
N PHE A 232 14.78 -40.11 -11.69
CA PHE A 232 15.31 -39.48 -12.89
C PHE A 232 14.15 -39.05 -13.79
N GLY A 233 14.16 -37.81 -14.27
CA GLY A 233 13.10 -37.25 -15.13
C GLY A 233 13.66 -36.21 -16.08
N VAL A 234 12.77 -35.49 -16.77
CA VAL A 234 13.12 -34.46 -17.74
C VAL A 234 12.28 -33.21 -17.51
N VAL A 235 12.91 -32.04 -17.64
CA VAL A 235 12.24 -30.74 -17.54
C VAL A 235 12.72 -29.85 -18.68
N PRO A 236 11.81 -29.14 -19.39
CA PRO A 236 12.21 -28.22 -20.44
C PRO A 236 13.02 -27.05 -19.87
N LEU A 237 13.92 -26.53 -20.69
CA LEU A 237 14.65 -25.30 -20.38
C LEU A 237 13.72 -24.09 -20.49
N MET A 238 13.91 -23.10 -19.61
CA MET A 238 13.17 -21.84 -19.62
C MET A 238 13.60 -20.93 -20.79
N GLU A 239 14.86 -21.05 -21.20
CA GLU A 239 15.49 -20.31 -22.30
C GLU A 239 16.36 -21.26 -23.12
N ALA A 240 16.50 -21.01 -24.43
CA ALA A 240 17.35 -21.83 -25.29
C ALA A 240 18.84 -21.67 -24.92
N VAL A 241 19.55 -22.78 -24.75
CA VAL A 241 20.97 -22.82 -24.35
C VAL A 241 21.82 -23.32 -25.52
N SER A 242 23.00 -22.72 -25.71
CA SER A 242 23.94 -23.10 -26.78
C SER A 242 25.08 -23.96 -26.25
N ILE A 243 25.73 -24.71 -27.15
CA ILE A 243 26.92 -25.50 -26.80
C ILE A 243 28.02 -24.54 -26.31
N GLY A 244 28.53 -24.78 -25.10
CA GLY A 244 29.54 -23.94 -24.42
C GLY A 244 28.99 -23.01 -23.33
N SER A 245 27.67 -22.94 -23.13
CA SER A 245 27.08 -22.20 -22.02
C SER A 245 27.47 -22.80 -20.66
N LEU A 246 27.91 -21.95 -19.73
CA LEU A 246 28.33 -22.33 -18.37
C LEU A 246 27.16 -22.55 -17.40
N SER A 247 25.94 -22.18 -17.79
CA SER A 247 24.73 -22.36 -16.99
C SER A 247 23.52 -22.59 -17.90
N ALA A 248 22.54 -23.33 -17.39
CA ALA A 248 21.27 -23.62 -18.04
C ALA A 248 20.13 -23.45 -17.02
N LYS A 249 19.05 -22.77 -17.40
CA LYS A 249 17.92 -22.48 -16.52
C LYS A 249 16.77 -23.42 -16.83
N ALA A 250 16.49 -24.38 -15.95
CA ALA A 250 15.36 -25.30 -16.08
C ALA A 250 14.05 -24.63 -15.63
N LYS A 251 12.91 -25.05 -16.23
CA LYS A 251 11.57 -24.54 -15.88
C LYS A 251 11.18 -24.84 -14.42
N SER A 252 11.68 -25.94 -13.87
CA SER A 252 11.45 -26.40 -12.48
C SER A 252 12.57 -27.37 -12.08
N ILE A 253 12.84 -27.47 -10.77
CA ILE A 253 13.68 -28.54 -10.21
C ILE A 253 12.85 -29.72 -9.67
N PHE A 254 11.53 -29.58 -9.66
CA PHE A 254 10.59 -30.54 -9.10
C PHE A 254 9.85 -31.30 -10.20
N THR A 255 9.61 -32.59 -9.98
CA THR A 255 8.73 -33.46 -10.77
C THR A 255 7.68 -34.06 -9.86
N GLN A 256 6.48 -34.29 -10.38
CA GLN A 256 5.39 -34.86 -9.59
C GLN A 256 5.49 -36.39 -9.58
N LEU A 257 5.66 -36.97 -8.39
CA LEU A 257 5.66 -38.43 -8.19
C LEU A 257 4.27 -38.97 -7.82
N VAL A 258 3.49 -38.15 -7.11
CA VAL A 258 2.09 -38.43 -6.73
C VAL A 258 1.27 -37.18 -7.02
N PRO A 259 0.06 -37.30 -7.62
CA PRO A 259 -0.85 -36.18 -7.76
C PRO A 259 -1.12 -35.55 -6.39
N SER A 260 -0.71 -34.29 -6.22
CA SER A 260 -1.05 -33.47 -5.05
C SER A 260 -1.72 -32.21 -5.57
N ALA A 261 -2.97 -32.01 -5.14
CA ALA A 261 -3.80 -30.89 -5.58
C ALA A 261 -3.60 -29.62 -4.74
N GLN A 262 -2.60 -29.57 -3.85
CA GLN A 262 -2.45 -28.46 -2.89
C GLN A 262 -1.11 -27.75 -3.09
N THR A 263 -1.19 -26.57 -3.71
CA THR A 263 -0.14 -25.55 -3.70
C THR A 263 -0.56 -24.47 -2.70
N GLU A 264 0.25 -24.22 -1.69
CA GLU A 264 0.07 -23.10 -0.77
C GLU A 264 0.73 -21.85 -1.39
N ILE A 265 0.01 -20.73 -1.45
CA ILE A 265 0.54 -19.44 -1.89
C ILE A 265 0.61 -18.54 -0.66
N PRO A 266 1.81 -18.18 -0.17
CA PRO A 266 1.93 -17.32 0.99
C PRO A 266 1.55 -15.87 0.63
N VAL A 267 0.78 -15.21 1.51
CA VAL A 267 0.51 -13.78 1.42
C VAL A 267 1.36 -13.05 2.46
N ILE A 268 2.30 -12.23 2.02
CA ILE A 268 3.29 -11.55 2.88
C ILE A 268 3.13 -10.04 2.73
N ASP A 269 2.96 -9.35 3.86
CA ASP A 269 2.87 -7.90 4.00
C ASP A 269 1.91 -7.26 2.97
N ALA A 270 0.82 -7.97 2.69
CA ALA A 270 -0.16 -7.51 1.72
C ALA A 270 -0.88 -6.30 2.28
N ASN A 271 -1.09 -5.31 1.42
CA ASN A 271 -1.87 -4.14 1.79
C ASN A 271 -3.35 -4.53 1.87
N ALA A 272 -3.98 -4.29 3.02
CA ALA A 272 -5.43 -4.49 3.20
C ALA A 272 -6.28 -3.61 2.25
N ALA A 273 -5.66 -2.60 1.64
CA ALA A 273 -6.25 -1.70 0.65
C ALA A 273 -6.68 -2.37 -0.63
N GLY A 274 -5.95 -3.40 -1.09
CA GLY A 274 -5.78 -3.66 -2.51
C GLY A 274 -5.12 -2.49 -3.27
N GLU A 275 -4.41 -2.78 -4.36
CA GLU A 275 -3.85 -1.73 -5.23
C GLU A 275 -4.99 -1.05 -6.01
N TYR A 276 -5.48 0.10 -5.54
CA TYR A 276 -6.54 0.82 -6.24
C TYR A 276 -6.21 2.31 -6.43
N ASP A 277 -6.18 2.72 -7.70
CA ASP A 277 -5.97 4.10 -8.11
C ASP A 277 -7.26 4.92 -7.86
N THR A 278 -7.17 5.93 -7.00
CA THR A 278 -8.26 6.88 -6.79
C THR A 278 -8.05 8.12 -7.63
N VAL A 279 -9.05 8.63 -8.37
CA VAL A 279 -8.90 9.85 -9.18
C VAL A 279 -9.71 10.99 -8.56
N VAL A 280 -9.04 12.09 -8.21
CA VAL A 280 -9.65 13.24 -7.52
C VAL A 280 -9.41 14.52 -8.33
N ASP A 281 -10.46 15.30 -8.55
CA ASP A 281 -10.35 16.59 -9.24
C ASP A 281 -9.38 17.51 -8.52
N SER A 282 -8.36 17.96 -9.23
CA SER A 282 -7.35 18.90 -8.75
C SER A 282 -7.26 20.15 -9.62
N SER A 283 -8.19 20.32 -10.56
CA SER A 283 -8.11 21.31 -11.63
C SER A 283 -8.55 22.72 -11.24
N ASN A 284 -7.95 23.71 -11.90
CA ASN A 284 -8.42 25.08 -12.05
C ASN A 284 -8.52 25.39 -13.56
N GLY A 285 -9.68 25.06 -14.12
CA GLY A 285 -9.90 25.10 -15.56
C GLY A 285 -9.34 23.87 -16.29
N PHE A 286 -9.08 24.02 -17.59
CA PHE A 286 -8.57 22.94 -18.43
C PHE A 286 -7.07 23.09 -18.68
N VAL A 287 -6.37 21.95 -18.68
CA VAL A 287 -5.03 21.82 -19.26
C VAL A 287 -5.20 21.62 -20.77
N SER A 288 -4.35 22.26 -21.57
CA SER A 288 -4.37 22.18 -23.03
C SER A 288 -3.00 21.79 -23.57
N ILE A 289 -2.97 20.80 -24.47
CA ILE A 289 -1.76 20.32 -25.16
C ILE A 289 -2.04 20.32 -26.65
N THR A 290 -1.22 21.05 -27.42
CA THR A 290 -1.25 21.01 -28.88
C THR A 290 -0.18 20.08 -29.40
N THR A 291 -0.54 19.18 -30.32
CA THR A 291 0.39 18.23 -30.92
C THR A 291 0.05 17.97 -32.39
N SER A 292 1.05 17.65 -33.20
CA SER A 292 0.86 17.27 -34.62
C SER A 292 1.25 15.81 -34.89
N ILE A 293 1.45 15.00 -33.83
CA ILE A 293 1.78 13.58 -33.99
C ILE A 293 0.62 12.81 -34.64
N GLY A 294 0.96 11.79 -35.43
CA GLY A 294 -0.02 10.86 -35.99
C GLY A 294 -0.62 9.99 -34.88
N PHE A 295 -1.94 9.94 -34.80
CA PHE A 295 -2.67 9.05 -33.91
C PHE A 295 -3.04 7.81 -34.72
N ASN A 296 -2.28 6.72 -34.55
CA ASN A 296 -2.40 5.50 -35.35
C ASN A 296 -2.96 4.35 -34.50
N PRO A 297 -3.47 3.26 -35.11
CA PRO A 297 -3.87 2.06 -34.38
C PRO A 297 -2.79 1.58 -33.40
N ASN A 298 -3.21 1.13 -32.20
CA ASN A 298 -2.34 0.62 -31.13
C ASN A 298 -1.36 1.63 -30.51
N VAL A 299 -1.53 2.94 -30.78
CA VAL A 299 -0.69 3.97 -30.15
C VAL A 299 -1.26 4.35 -28.79
N ALA A 300 -0.38 4.42 -27.79
CA ALA A 300 -0.66 5.03 -26.49
C ALA A 300 -0.41 6.55 -26.56
N LEU A 301 -1.28 7.32 -25.94
CA LEU A 301 -1.25 8.77 -25.84
C LEU A 301 -1.02 9.12 -24.37
N TYR A 302 -0.08 10.02 -24.11
CA TYR A 302 0.29 10.46 -22.77
C TYR A 302 -0.10 11.93 -22.56
N PHE A 303 -0.75 12.22 -21.43
CA PHE A 303 -1.23 13.58 -21.12
C PHE A 303 -0.39 14.30 -20.05
N GLY A 304 0.43 13.56 -19.29
CA GLY A 304 1.39 14.13 -18.32
C GLY A 304 0.84 14.32 -16.91
N ASN A 305 -0.48 14.48 -16.75
CA ASN A 305 -1.18 14.40 -15.46
C ASN A 305 -2.34 13.39 -15.56
N PRO A 306 -2.81 12.85 -14.43
CA PRO A 306 -4.08 12.13 -14.37
C PRO A 306 -5.22 12.99 -14.94
N VAL A 307 -6.19 12.32 -15.56
CA VAL A 307 -7.32 12.95 -16.25
C VAL A 307 -8.58 12.78 -15.40
N PHE A 308 -9.29 13.87 -15.12
CA PHE A 308 -10.58 13.77 -14.46
C PHE A 308 -11.62 13.16 -15.43
N PRO A 309 -12.32 12.08 -15.05
CA PRO A 309 -13.24 11.38 -15.95
C PRO A 309 -14.34 12.28 -16.53
N GLY A 310 -14.67 12.06 -17.81
CA GLY A 310 -15.68 12.77 -18.57
C GLY A 310 -15.27 14.17 -19.06
N THR A 311 -13.97 14.50 -19.01
CA THR A 311 -13.47 15.85 -19.37
C THR A 311 -12.48 15.87 -20.51
N LEU A 312 -12.01 14.72 -20.97
CA LEU A 312 -11.05 14.62 -22.07
C LEU A 312 -11.76 14.92 -23.38
N ASN A 313 -11.22 15.90 -24.09
CA ASN A 313 -11.64 16.29 -25.42
C ASN A 313 -10.41 16.52 -26.30
N ILE A 314 -10.30 15.78 -27.40
CA ILE A 314 -9.24 15.89 -28.39
C ILE A 314 -9.84 16.45 -29.68
N ALA A 315 -9.70 17.74 -29.90
CA ALA A 315 -10.16 18.39 -31.13
C ALA A 315 -9.14 18.22 -32.26
N TYR A 316 -9.62 17.86 -33.46
CA TYR A 316 -8.85 17.77 -34.70
C TYR A 316 -9.71 18.23 -35.89
N SER A 317 -9.14 18.36 -37.09
CA SER A 317 -9.85 18.95 -38.25
C SER A 317 -11.11 18.18 -38.67
N GLY A 318 -11.20 16.90 -38.35
CA GLY A 318 -12.33 16.03 -38.70
C GLY A 318 -13.36 15.83 -37.59
N GLY A 319 -13.21 16.48 -36.43
CA GLY A 319 -14.13 16.35 -35.29
C GLY A 319 -13.43 16.38 -33.93
N ALA A 320 -14.01 15.70 -32.96
CA ALA A 320 -13.43 15.56 -31.62
C ALA A 320 -13.48 14.11 -31.14
N LEU A 321 -12.49 13.72 -30.34
CA LEU A 321 -12.53 12.50 -29.55
C LEU A 321 -12.86 12.87 -28.11
N THR A 322 -13.85 12.20 -27.52
CA THR A 322 -14.30 12.47 -26.15
C THR A 322 -14.20 11.22 -25.32
N ASP A 323 -13.92 11.33 -24.03
CA ASP A 323 -14.00 10.17 -23.15
C ASP A 323 -15.41 9.96 -22.59
N SER A 324 -15.74 8.70 -22.35
CA SER A 324 -16.89 8.33 -21.54
C SER A 324 -16.61 7.00 -20.89
N SER A 325 -16.74 6.91 -19.56
CA SER A 325 -16.75 5.61 -18.89
C SER A 325 -15.47 4.76 -19.12
N GLY A 326 -14.30 5.39 -19.31
CA GLY A 326 -13.05 4.70 -19.62
C GLY A 326 -12.87 4.33 -21.10
N ASP A 327 -13.84 4.63 -21.96
CA ASP A 327 -13.74 4.51 -23.42
C ASP A 327 -13.35 5.85 -24.04
N LEU A 328 -12.57 5.79 -25.12
CA LEU A 328 -12.31 6.93 -26.00
C LEU A 328 -13.24 6.83 -27.21
N LEU A 329 -14.08 7.82 -27.41
CA LEU A 329 -15.15 7.84 -28.39
C LEU A 329 -14.88 8.82 -29.53
N GLN A 330 -15.23 8.42 -30.75
CA GLN A 330 -15.44 9.30 -31.89
C GLN A 330 -16.94 9.32 -32.19
N GLY A 331 -17.64 10.37 -31.74
CA GLY A 331 -19.11 10.37 -31.71
C GLY A 331 -19.62 9.27 -30.78
N THR A 332 -20.30 8.26 -31.32
CA THR A 332 -20.79 7.08 -30.56
C THR A 332 -19.90 5.84 -30.71
N THR A 333 -18.86 5.91 -31.54
CA THR A 333 -17.99 4.74 -31.82
C THR A 333 -16.82 4.70 -30.84
N VAL A 334 -16.61 3.56 -30.17
CA VAL A 334 -15.43 3.32 -29.33
C VAL A 334 -14.21 3.10 -30.22
N ILE A 335 -13.19 3.94 -30.07
CA ILE A 335 -11.95 3.89 -30.86
C ILE A 335 -10.69 3.68 -30.00
N GLY A 336 -10.87 3.44 -28.70
CA GLY A 336 -9.80 3.24 -27.74
C GLY A 336 -10.30 3.22 -26.29
N THR A 337 -9.36 3.15 -25.35
CA THR A 337 -9.62 3.15 -23.90
C THR A 337 -8.83 4.26 -23.23
N VAL A 338 -9.28 4.75 -22.07
CA VAL A 338 -8.64 5.80 -21.27
C VAL A 338 -8.33 5.25 -19.88
N ASP A 339 -7.06 5.33 -19.47
CA ASP A 339 -6.62 5.15 -18.09
C ASP A 339 -6.49 6.54 -17.45
N TYR A 340 -7.51 6.90 -16.67
CA TYR A 340 -7.62 8.19 -16.00
C TYR A 340 -6.52 8.44 -14.98
N ALA A 341 -6.13 7.41 -14.21
CA ALA A 341 -5.14 7.54 -13.14
C ALA A 341 -3.74 7.74 -13.70
N ARG A 342 -3.40 6.99 -14.77
CA ARG A 342 -2.11 7.15 -15.46
C ARG A 342 -2.08 8.35 -16.39
N GLY A 343 -3.24 8.93 -16.70
CA GLY A 343 -3.34 10.02 -17.68
C GLY A 343 -2.92 9.56 -19.06
N THR A 344 -3.38 8.39 -19.48
CA THR A 344 -3.06 7.80 -20.78
C THR A 344 -4.31 7.32 -21.52
N ALA A 345 -4.28 7.34 -22.84
CA ALA A 345 -5.31 6.69 -23.67
C ALA A 345 -4.65 5.77 -24.70
N THR A 346 -5.25 4.62 -24.98
CA THR A 346 -4.74 3.64 -25.94
C THR A 346 -5.73 3.51 -27.09
N LEU A 347 -5.28 3.78 -28.32
CA LEU A 347 -6.10 3.63 -29.51
C LEU A 347 -6.25 2.15 -29.88
N ALA A 348 -7.49 1.74 -30.17
CA ALA A 348 -7.79 0.36 -30.54
C ALA A 348 -7.14 -0.03 -31.88
N PRO A 349 -6.95 -1.34 -32.17
CA PRO A 349 -6.46 -1.80 -33.47
C PRO A 349 -7.33 -1.36 -34.65
N SER A 350 -8.63 -1.14 -34.41
CA SER A 350 -9.61 -0.67 -35.39
C SER A 350 -9.68 0.85 -35.53
N SER A 351 -8.88 1.60 -34.76
CA SER A 351 -8.94 3.06 -34.73
C SER A 351 -8.41 3.66 -36.05
N PRO A 352 -9.07 4.67 -36.65
CA PRO A 352 -8.56 5.32 -37.85
C PRO A 352 -7.27 6.10 -37.56
N SER A 353 -6.38 6.19 -38.54
CA SER A 353 -5.22 7.08 -38.47
C SER A 353 -5.67 8.54 -38.56
N ILE A 354 -5.49 9.31 -37.49
CA ILE A 354 -5.79 10.74 -37.45
C ILE A 354 -4.47 11.51 -37.58
N GLY A 355 -4.32 12.30 -38.65
CA GLY A 355 -3.17 13.19 -38.88
C GLY A 355 -3.44 14.65 -38.49
N GLY A 356 -2.52 15.55 -38.82
CA GLY A 356 -2.67 17.00 -38.63
C GLY A 356 -2.50 17.48 -37.18
N SER A 357 -2.80 18.75 -36.94
CA SER A 357 -2.74 19.33 -35.59
C SER A 357 -3.96 18.93 -34.76
N LYS A 358 -3.73 18.56 -33.50
CA LYS A 358 -4.76 18.23 -32.50
C LYS A 358 -4.56 19.08 -31.26
N THR A 359 -5.67 19.43 -30.63
CA THR A 359 -5.68 20.10 -29.32
C THR A 359 -6.36 19.19 -28.31
N ILE A 360 -5.59 18.68 -27.36
CA ILE A 360 -6.06 17.85 -26.25
C ILE A 360 -6.37 18.78 -25.09
N THR A 361 -7.60 18.72 -24.58
CA THR A 361 -8.10 19.49 -23.44
C THR A 361 -8.71 18.57 -22.41
N TYR A 362 -8.35 18.72 -21.14
CA TYR A 362 -8.93 17.94 -20.04
C TYR A 362 -8.80 18.68 -18.70
N LYS A 363 -9.61 18.32 -17.71
CA LYS A 363 -9.38 18.73 -16.32
C LYS A 363 -8.37 17.77 -15.70
N ALA A 364 -7.28 18.31 -15.17
CA ALA A 364 -6.28 17.52 -14.48
C ALA A 364 -6.80 17.01 -13.13
N ALA A 365 -6.34 15.83 -12.74
CA ALA A 365 -6.67 15.18 -11.48
C ALA A 365 -5.40 14.76 -10.71
N GLY A 366 -5.55 14.47 -9.43
CA GLY A 366 -4.57 13.71 -8.66
C GLY A 366 -4.97 12.24 -8.61
N ALA A 367 -3.99 11.34 -8.69
CA ALA A 367 -4.20 9.89 -8.63
C ALA A 367 -3.52 9.25 -7.40
N PRO A 368 -3.95 9.56 -6.17
CA PRO A 368 -3.30 8.99 -5.00
C PRO A 368 -3.56 7.48 -4.88
N LEU A 369 -2.48 6.72 -4.69
CA LEU A 369 -2.50 5.30 -4.32
C LEU A 369 -2.95 5.17 -2.87
N GLN A 370 -4.14 4.61 -2.61
CA GLN A 370 -4.68 4.62 -1.24
C GLN A 370 -5.47 3.41 -0.82
N LEU A 371 -5.48 3.22 0.51
CA LEU A 371 -6.46 2.39 1.21
C LEU A 371 -7.86 2.96 0.99
N ALA A 372 -8.70 2.14 0.35
CA ALA A 372 -10.10 2.41 0.16
C ALA A 372 -10.84 2.42 1.50
N ASP A 373 -11.75 3.37 1.69
CA ASP A 373 -12.85 3.22 2.63
C ASP A 373 -13.61 1.93 2.26
N SER A 374 -13.94 1.10 3.24
CA SER A 374 -14.58 -0.19 3.03
C SER A 374 -15.89 -0.32 3.79
N ALA A 375 -16.84 -1.03 3.21
CA ALA A 375 -18.05 -1.48 3.87
C ALA A 375 -18.37 -2.91 3.44
N GLY A 376 -19.05 -3.65 4.30
CA GLY A 376 -19.46 -5.03 4.03
C GLY A 376 -20.94 -5.24 4.31
N ILE A 377 -21.62 -5.92 3.40
CA ILE A 377 -23.00 -6.37 3.55
C ILE A 377 -22.97 -7.89 3.71
N PHE A 378 -23.32 -8.37 4.90
CA PHE A 378 -23.40 -9.80 5.17
C PHE A 378 -24.61 -10.44 4.46
N VAL A 379 -24.40 -11.61 3.87
CA VAL A 379 -25.43 -12.37 3.15
C VAL A 379 -25.90 -13.54 4.01
N SER A 380 -27.08 -13.39 4.62
CA SER A 380 -27.77 -14.48 5.32
C SER A 380 -28.71 -15.21 4.37
N GLN A 381 -29.31 -16.31 4.83
CA GLN A 381 -30.33 -17.03 4.05
C GLN A 381 -31.56 -16.15 3.75
N GLU A 382 -31.86 -15.19 4.62
CA GLU A 382 -33.00 -14.27 4.51
C GLU A 382 -32.68 -13.03 3.67
N THR A 383 -31.42 -12.57 3.67
CA THR A 383 -30.98 -11.38 2.92
C THR A 383 -30.36 -11.69 1.56
N ARG A 384 -30.39 -12.97 1.14
CA ARG A 384 -29.88 -13.41 -0.17
C ARG A 384 -30.78 -12.90 -1.31
N ALA A 385 -30.25 -12.00 -2.13
CA ALA A 385 -30.96 -11.39 -3.25
C ALA A 385 -30.01 -11.10 -4.42
N TYR A 386 -30.55 -10.61 -5.54
CA TYR A 386 -29.75 -10.08 -6.66
C TYR A 386 -29.42 -8.60 -6.50
N ASN A 387 -30.26 -7.83 -5.81
CA ASN A 387 -30.13 -6.37 -5.72
C ASN A 387 -29.71 -5.95 -4.32
N TYR A 388 -28.67 -5.12 -4.25
CA TYR A 388 -28.16 -4.54 -3.02
C TYR A 388 -27.99 -3.03 -3.17
N ILE A 389 -28.40 -2.29 -2.13
CA ILE A 389 -28.27 -0.84 -2.09
C ILE A 389 -27.62 -0.47 -0.77
N GLN A 390 -26.55 0.31 -0.83
CA GLN A 390 -25.84 0.83 0.33
C GLN A 390 -25.45 2.27 0.07
N THR A 391 -25.76 3.16 1.02
CA THR A 391 -25.19 4.51 1.03
C THR A 391 -23.86 4.47 1.75
N ILE A 392 -22.78 4.72 1.01
CA ILE A 392 -21.41 4.80 1.52
C ILE A 392 -21.06 6.25 1.84
N SER A 393 -20.42 6.48 2.98
CA SER A 393 -20.02 7.81 3.42
C SER A 393 -18.60 7.77 4.02
N PRO A 394 -17.72 8.69 3.60
CA PRO A 394 -18.01 9.86 2.78
C PRO A 394 -18.23 9.49 1.29
N PRO A 395 -18.95 10.31 0.49
CA PRO A 395 -19.24 9.99 -0.91
C PRO A 395 -17.95 9.70 -1.71
N PRO A 396 -18.00 8.73 -2.63
CA PRO A 396 -16.82 8.27 -3.33
C PRO A 396 -16.36 9.28 -4.39
N ALA A 397 -15.06 9.32 -4.63
CA ALA A 397 -14.48 9.97 -5.79
C ALA A 397 -14.76 9.12 -7.06
N PRO A 398 -14.83 9.75 -8.25
CA PRO A 398 -15.04 9.02 -9.50
C PRO A 398 -13.96 7.96 -9.79
N ALA A 399 -14.39 6.83 -10.37
CA ALA A 399 -13.56 5.69 -10.77
C ALA A 399 -12.92 4.90 -9.62
N THR A 400 -13.38 5.14 -8.39
CA THR A 400 -12.76 4.54 -7.17
C THR A 400 -13.60 3.45 -6.53
N THR A 401 -14.90 3.41 -6.80
CA THR A 401 -15.79 2.44 -6.16
C THR A 401 -15.64 1.06 -6.79
N ARG A 402 -15.57 0.03 -5.96
CA ARG A 402 -15.55 -1.37 -6.34
C ARG A 402 -16.55 -2.12 -5.48
N VAL A 403 -17.26 -3.07 -6.08
CA VAL A 403 -18.13 -4.01 -5.38
C VAL A 403 -17.66 -5.41 -5.70
N SER A 404 -17.38 -6.18 -4.65
CA SER A 404 -16.88 -7.55 -4.75
C SER A 404 -17.89 -8.48 -4.09
N TYR A 405 -18.25 -9.58 -4.76
CA TYR A 405 -19.17 -10.58 -4.19
C TYR A 405 -18.73 -11.99 -4.56
N ARG A 406 -19.13 -12.98 -3.76
CA ARG A 406 -18.84 -14.40 -4.00
C ARG A 406 -20.09 -15.15 -4.41
N SER A 407 -19.99 -15.99 -5.44
CA SER A 407 -21.05 -16.92 -5.85
C SER A 407 -20.44 -18.24 -6.32
N ASN A 408 -20.99 -19.36 -5.84
CA ASN A 408 -20.50 -20.72 -6.04
C ASN A 408 -19.00 -20.87 -5.73
N GLY A 409 -18.53 -20.21 -4.67
CA GLY A 409 -17.14 -20.29 -4.26
C GLY A 409 -16.19 -19.35 -5.01
N LYS A 410 -16.63 -18.68 -6.08
CA LYS A 410 -15.82 -17.77 -6.92
C LYS A 410 -16.13 -16.31 -6.64
N TRP A 411 -15.08 -15.48 -6.61
CA TRP A 411 -15.20 -14.03 -6.49
C TRP A 411 -15.47 -13.35 -7.84
N TYR A 412 -16.36 -12.36 -7.82
CA TYR A 412 -16.70 -11.49 -8.93
C TYR A 412 -16.53 -10.04 -8.48
N ASP A 413 -16.05 -9.20 -9.39
CA ASP A 413 -15.71 -7.81 -9.10
C ASP A 413 -16.35 -6.87 -10.12
N LEU A 414 -16.98 -5.81 -9.60
CA LEU A 414 -17.57 -4.72 -10.37
C LEU A 414 -16.81 -3.45 -10.03
N ARG A 415 -16.33 -2.72 -11.03
CA ARG A 415 -15.56 -1.49 -10.87
C ARG A 415 -16.31 -0.30 -11.44
N ASP A 416 -16.23 0.82 -10.73
CA ASP A 416 -16.70 2.11 -11.22
C ASP A 416 -15.81 2.59 -12.37
N ASN A 417 -16.45 2.94 -13.47
CA ASN A 417 -15.79 3.41 -14.69
C ASN A 417 -15.58 4.93 -14.73
N GLY A 418 -15.89 5.65 -13.65
CA GLY A 418 -15.74 7.11 -13.57
C GLY A 418 -16.97 7.90 -14.03
N GLY A 419 -17.96 7.23 -14.63
CA GLY A 419 -19.25 7.80 -15.02
C GLY A 419 -20.38 7.48 -14.05
N GLY A 420 -20.08 6.90 -12.89
CA GLY A 420 -21.07 6.45 -11.91
C GLY A 420 -21.69 5.10 -12.26
N LYS A 421 -21.05 4.32 -13.13
CA LYS A 421 -21.52 2.98 -13.53
C LYS A 421 -20.53 1.92 -13.07
N LEU A 422 -21.02 0.93 -12.33
CA LEU A 422 -20.28 -0.25 -11.91
C LEU A 422 -20.38 -1.33 -12.99
N VAL A 423 -19.23 -1.79 -13.48
CA VAL A 423 -19.12 -2.80 -14.53
C VAL A 423 -18.12 -3.90 -14.16
N GLY A 424 -18.46 -5.15 -14.45
CA GLY A 424 -17.54 -6.27 -14.35
C GLY A 424 -16.64 -6.37 -15.58
N SER A 425 -15.61 -7.22 -15.51
CA SER A 425 -14.81 -7.59 -16.70
C SER A 425 -15.64 -8.35 -17.74
N ASP A 426 -16.76 -8.93 -17.34
CA ASP A 426 -17.80 -9.49 -18.20
C ASP A 426 -19.16 -8.92 -17.74
N VAL A 427 -20.05 -8.64 -18.69
CA VAL A 427 -21.42 -8.17 -18.42
C VAL A 427 -22.23 -9.17 -17.58
N ALA A 428 -21.88 -10.47 -17.65
CA ALA A 428 -22.50 -11.53 -16.86
C ALA A 428 -22.15 -11.46 -15.37
N TYR A 429 -21.19 -10.63 -14.95
CA TYR A 429 -20.81 -10.49 -13.53
C TYR A 429 -21.72 -9.53 -12.78
N GLY A 430 -22.59 -8.80 -13.49
CA GLY A 430 -23.52 -7.85 -12.91
C GLY A 430 -23.20 -6.41 -13.30
N ALA A 431 -24.06 -5.51 -12.86
CA ALA A 431 -23.99 -4.09 -13.17
C ALA A 431 -24.57 -3.27 -12.02
N GLY A 432 -24.17 -2.00 -11.94
CA GLY A 432 -24.71 -1.10 -10.93
C GLY A 432 -24.43 0.35 -11.22
N THR A 433 -24.82 1.21 -10.29
CA THR A 433 -24.57 2.64 -10.31
C THR A 433 -24.02 3.12 -8.98
N VAL A 434 -23.25 4.20 -9.04
CA VAL A 434 -22.74 4.92 -7.87
C VAL A 434 -22.95 6.41 -8.04
N SER A 435 -23.51 7.05 -7.02
CA SER A 435 -23.68 8.50 -6.95
C SER A 435 -22.50 9.13 -6.20
N TYR A 436 -21.73 9.98 -6.89
CA TYR A 436 -20.62 10.73 -6.28
C TYR A 436 -21.09 11.88 -5.37
N VAL A 437 -22.39 12.22 -5.42
CA VAL A 437 -22.98 13.28 -4.61
C VAL A 437 -23.55 12.71 -3.31
N THR A 438 -24.37 11.66 -3.42
CA THR A 438 -25.06 11.08 -2.26
C THR A 438 -24.31 9.91 -1.64
N GLY A 439 -23.33 9.33 -2.35
CA GLY A 439 -22.65 8.11 -1.93
C GLY A 439 -23.52 6.85 -2.07
N THR A 440 -24.66 6.92 -2.74
CA THR A 440 -25.53 5.73 -2.92
C THR A 440 -24.93 4.81 -3.98
N VAL A 441 -24.66 3.56 -3.60
CA VAL A 441 -24.28 2.45 -4.47
C VAL A 441 -25.47 1.52 -4.60
N ALA A 442 -25.91 1.28 -5.83
CA ALA A 442 -26.95 0.32 -6.17
C ALA A 442 -26.38 -0.70 -7.15
N VAL A 443 -26.43 -1.99 -6.79
CA VAL A 443 -25.81 -3.06 -7.57
C VAL A 443 -26.80 -4.21 -7.78
N THR A 444 -26.80 -4.73 -9.00
CA THR A 444 -27.46 -5.97 -9.39
C THR A 444 -26.38 -6.99 -9.73
N LEU A 445 -26.27 -8.04 -8.91
CA LEU A 445 -25.27 -9.10 -9.07
C LEU A 445 -25.62 -9.99 -10.27
N GLY A 446 -24.60 -10.55 -10.94
CA GLY A 446 -24.81 -11.47 -12.05
C GLY A 446 -25.27 -12.87 -11.64
N ALA A 447 -25.06 -13.23 -10.37
CA ALA A 447 -25.44 -14.51 -9.78
C ALA A 447 -25.80 -14.33 -8.31
N LEU A 448 -26.62 -15.25 -7.77
CA LEU A 448 -26.97 -15.22 -6.35
C LEU A 448 -25.71 -15.38 -5.47
N PRO A 449 -25.48 -14.50 -4.48
CA PRO A 449 -24.32 -14.59 -3.63
C PRO A 449 -24.41 -15.81 -2.70
N ASP A 450 -23.26 -16.28 -2.24
CA ASP A 450 -23.18 -17.42 -1.31
C ASP A 450 -23.70 -17.03 0.09
N VAL A 451 -24.50 -17.91 0.70
CA VAL A 451 -24.97 -17.72 2.08
C VAL A 451 -23.80 -17.84 3.04
N GLY A 452 -23.68 -16.91 3.97
CA GLY A 452 -22.52 -16.77 4.86
C GLY A 452 -21.39 -15.91 4.26
N GLY A 453 -21.49 -15.51 2.98
CA GLY A 453 -20.54 -14.61 2.35
C GLY A 453 -20.79 -13.12 2.66
N GLU A 454 -19.94 -12.26 2.12
CA GLU A 454 -20.03 -10.81 2.26
C GLU A 454 -19.92 -10.13 0.89
N ILE A 455 -20.73 -9.09 0.68
CA ILE A 455 -20.58 -8.16 -0.44
C ILE A 455 -19.73 -7.00 0.07
N ILE A 456 -18.54 -6.86 -0.50
CA ILE A 456 -17.54 -5.88 -0.06
C ILE A 456 -17.60 -4.69 -1.00
N LEU A 457 -17.82 -3.51 -0.45
CA LEU A 457 -17.72 -2.23 -1.13
C LEU A 457 -16.41 -1.56 -0.70
N ASN A 458 -15.60 -1.15 -1.67
CA ASN A 458 -14.39 -0.36 -1.45
C ASN A 458 -14.48 0.93 -2.26
N TRP A 459 -14.09 2.08 -1.71
CA TRP A 459 -14.08 3.35 -2.44
C TRP A 459 -13.03 4.35 -1.92
N GLY A 460 -12.65 5.32 -2.75
CA GLY A 460 -11.80 6.44 -2.36
C GLY A 460 -12.65 7.66 -1.98
N SER A 461 -12.29 8.38 -0.92
CA SER A 461 -13.03 9.56 -0.45
C SER A 461 -12.45 10.89 -0.93
N ARG A 462 -13.33 11.87 -1.25
CA ARG A 462 -12.93 13.24 -1.65
C ARG A 462 -12.53 14.15 -0.50
N VAL A 463 -13.00 13.86 0.73
CA VAL A 463 -12.97 14.80 1.87
C VAL A 463 -11.56 15.12 2.37
N ASN A 464 -10.60 14.23 2.12
CA ASN A 464 -9.22 14.37 2.59
C ASN A 464 -8.30 15.07 1.58
N TYR A 465 -8.85 15.41 0.41
CA TYR A 465 -8.13 16.03 -0.68
C TYR A 465 -8.68 17.40 -0.93
N ILE A 466 -7.79 18.38 -0.91
CA ILE A 466 -8.17 19.75 -1.11
C ILE A 466 -7.57 20.20 -2.43
N ASN A 467 -8.43 20.59 -3.35
CA ASN A 467 -8.00 21.24 -4.57
C ASN A 467 -7.52 22.66 -4.22
N ARG A 468 -6.22 22.89 -4.33
CA ARG A 468 -5.55 24.17 -4.05
C ARG A 468 -5.21 24.92 -5.33
N ALA A 469 -5.68 24.47 -6.49
CA ALA A 469 -5.35 25.11 -7.78
C ALA A 469 -5.95 26.53 -7.94
N TYR A 470 -6.93 26.90 -7.11
CA TYR A 470 -7.53 28.26 -7.07
C TYR A 470 -6.75 29.23 -6.18
N ALA A 471 -5.77 28.74 -5.41
CA ALA A 471 -4.97 29.60 -4.55
C ALA A 471 -4.20 30.62 -5.39
N THR A 472 -4.28 31.88 -4.99
CA THR A 472 -3.48 32.93 -5.62
C THR A 472 -2.09 32.86 -5.03
N LEU A 473 -1.10 32.51 -5.86
CA LEU A 473 0.29 32.54 -5.44
C LEU A 473 0.80 33.97 -5.35
N PRO A 474 1.69 34.28 -4.39
CA PRO A 474 2.37 35.56 -4.37
C PRO A 474 3.21 35.75 -5.65
N PRO A 475 3.51 37.00 -6.05
CA PRO A 475 4.43 37.28 -7.14
C PRO A 475 5.75 36.53 -6.97
N LEU A 476 6.33 36.09 -8.10
CA LEU A 476 7.63 35.42 -8.10
C LEU A 476 8.71 36.37 -7.56
N LYS A 477 9.41 35.92 -6.52
CA LYS A 477 10.48 36.67 -5.87
C LYS A 477 11.84 36.12 -6.26
N ILE A 478 12.75 37.01 -6.63
CA ILE A 478 14.17 36.73 -6.81
C ILE A 478 14.89 37.22 -5.56
N PRO A 479 15.31 36.31 -4.66
CA PRO A 479 16.05 36.71 -3.48
C PRO A 479 17.47 37.13 -3.88
N LEU A 480 17.82 38.38 -3.59
CA LEU A 480 19.18 38.90 -3.66
C LEU A 480 19.65 39.14 -2.23
N GLN A 481 20.46 38.21 -1.71
CA GLN A 481 21.01 38.32 -0.37
C GLN A 481 22.30 39.15 -0.41
N LEU A 482 22.30 40.29 0.27
CA LEU A 482 23.49 41.12 0.45
C LEU A 482 24.42 40.50 1.50
N ALA A 483 25.72 40.71 1.36
CA ALA A 483 26.74 40.17 2.27
C ALA A 483 26.76 40.90 3.63
N GLN A 484 26.32 42.16 3.66
CA GLN A 484 26.29 42.99 4.86
C GLN A 484 24.85 43.18 5.33
N THR A 485 24.68 43.34 6.64
CA THR A 485 23.40 43.62 7.30
C THR A 485 23.32 45.10 7.72
N GLY A 486 22.13 45.56 8.13
CA GLY A 486 21.95 46.96 8.50
C GLY A 486 22.11 47.91 7.30
N ILE A 487 21.48 47.59 6.19
CA ILE A 487 21.47 48.40 4.96
C ILE A 487 20.85 49.77 5.26
N THR A 488 21.41 50.81 4.68
CA THR A 488 20.90 52.16 4.79
C THR A 488 19.67 52.36 3.89
N PRO A 489 18.52 52.76 4.46
CA PRO A 489 17.34 53.11 3.67
C PRO A 489 17.61 54.17 2.61
N GLY A 490 17.15 53.92 1.39
CA GLY A 490 17.20 54.82 0.24
C GLY A 490 18.48 54.71 -0.59
N THR A 491 19.40 53.80 -0.26
CA THR A 491 20.71 53.69 -0.94
C THR A 491 20.82 52.54 -1.93
N VAL A 492 19.88 51.59 -1.91
CA VAL A 492 19.94 50.40 -2.75
C VAL A 492 19.61 50.75 -4.20
N VAL A 493 20.55 50.46 -5.11
CA VAL A 493 20.38 50.57 -6.56
C VAL A 493 20.75 49.24 -7.22
N ILE A 494 19.80 48.65 -7.94
CA ILE A 494 19.93 47.33 -8.58
C ILE A 494 20.00 47.54 -10.09
N ARG A 495 21.08 47.06 -10.71
CA ARG A 495 21.33 47.17 -12.16
C ARG A 495 21.50 45.78 -12.77
N TRP A 496 20.83 45.55 -13.90
CA TRP A 496 20.99 44.34 -14.71
C TRP A 496 20.74 44.65 -16.19
N ASN A 497 21.03 43.69 -17.06
CA ASN A 497 20.79 43.79 -18.48
C ASN A 497 20.17 42.49 -18.99
N ASP A 498 18.96 42.58 -19.53
CA ASP A 498 18.16 41.46 -20.07
C ASP A 498 17.96 41.58 -21.60
N GLY A 499 18.90 42.25 -22.27
CA GLY A 499 18.79 42.71 -23.66
C GLY A 499 18.50 44.21 -23.74
N THR A 500 18.06 44.82 -22.64
CA THR A 500 17.99 46.27 -22.41
C THR A 500 18.57 46.58 -21.03
N ALA A 501 19.26 47.71 -20.87
CA ALA A 501 19.75 48.13 -19.57
C ALA A 501 18.57 48.46 -18.63
N ARG A 502 18.55 47.83 -17.45
CA ARG A 502 17.50 47.98 -16.44
C ARG A 502 18.06 48.57 -15.15
N THR A 503 17.22 49.31 -14.43
CA THR A 503 17.55 49.82 -13.10
C THR A 503 16.32 49.85 -12.21
N ALA A 504 16.48 49.41 -10.96
CA ALA A 504 15.49 49.54 -9.90
C ALA A 504 16.14 50.13 -8.63
N THR A 505 15.40 50.92 -7.87
CA THR A 505 15.89 51.68 -6.72
C THR A 505 14.95 51.57 -5.53
N ASP A 506 15.52 51.55 -4.34
CA ASP A 506 14.79 51.64 -3.07
C ASP A 506 14.23 53.06 -2.83
N ASP A 507 12.97 53.14 -2.39
CA ASP A 507 12.26 54.38 -2.04
C ASP A 507 12.58 54.93 -0.64
N GLY A 508 13.46 54.25 0.11
CA GLY A 508 13.81 54.58 1.49
C GLY A 508 12.79 54.14 2.52
N LYS A 509 11.71 53.47 2.09
CA LYS A 509 10.66 52.87 2.93
C LYS A 509 10.61 51.35 2.79
N GLY A 510 11.56 50.78 2.05
CA GLY A 510 11.73 49.34 1.89
C GLY A 510 11.08 48.81 0.62
N ASN A 511 10.53 49.66 -0.25
CA ASN A 511 9.98 49.26 -1.54
C ASN A 511 11.01 49.47 -2.65
N ILE A 512 11.18 48.48 -3.51
CA ILE A 512 11.94 48.60 -4.75
C ILE A 512 11.01 49.08 -5.86
N THR A 513 11.44 50.10 -6.61
CA THR A 513 10.69 50.72 -7.71
C THR A 513 11.56 50.87 -8.95
N GLY A 514 10.95 51.09 -10.13
CA GLY A 514 11.67 51.28 -11.39
C GLY A 514 11.40 50.13 -12.38
N SER A 515 12.46 49.52 -12.92
CA SER A 515 12.34 48.45 -13.92
C SER A 515 11.83 47.11 -13.34
N ALA A 516 11.78 46.98 -12.02
CA ALA A 516 11.18 45.88 -11.29
C ALA A 516 10.58 46.44 -9.99
N THR A 517 9.63 45.72 -9.40
CA THR A 517 9.12 46.01 -8.06
C THR A 517 9.80 45.10 -7.05
N GLY A 518 9.45 45.21 -5.77
CA GLY A 518 9.93 44.30 -4.74
C GLY A 518 10.08 44.99 -3.40
N ALA A 519 10.78 44.32 -2.48
CA ALA A 519 11.04 44.86 -1.16
C ALA A 519 12.46 44.56 -0.69
N VAL A 520 13.07 45.48 0.04
CA VAL A 520 14.33 45.29 0.74
C VAL A 520 14.11 45.24 2.24
N ARG A 521 14.70 44.23 2.88
CA ARG A 521 14.80 44.16 4.34
C ARG A 521 16.16 44.74 4.75
N TYR A 522 16.14 45.95 5.28
CA TYR A 522 17.36 46.66 5.67
C TYR A 522 18.17 45.92 6.73
N GLN A 523 17.50 45.33 7.71
CA GLN A 523 18.14 44.66 8.84
C GLN A 523 18.93 43.42 8.38
N THR A 524 18.37 42.63 7.46
CA THR A 524 18.97 41.37 7.02
C THR A 524 19.73 41.47 5.71
N GLY A 525 19.59 42.58 4.97
CA GLY A 525 20.13 42.73 3.62
C GLY A 525 19.46 41.83 2.59
N LEU A 526 18.26 41.29 2.87
CA LEU A 526 17.53 40.45 1.90
C LEU A 526 16.65 41.35 1.02
N ILE A 527 16.91 41.33 -0.28
CA ILE A 527 16.05 41.96 -1.28
C ILE A 527 15.22 40.87 -1.96
N ASN A 528 13.90 41.02 -1.95
CA ASN A 528 13.00 40.20 -2.76
C ASN A 528 12.61 41.02 -3.99
N LEU A 529 13.31 40.81 -5.09
CA LEU A 529 13.04 41.50 -6.35
C LEU A 529 11.90 40.80 -7.08
N GLU A 530 10.93 41.55 -7.56
CA GLU A 530 9.74 41.06 -8.27
C GLU A 530 9.77 41.63 -9.70
N PRO A 531 10.45 40.96 -10.65
CA PRO A 531 10.51 41.42 -12.01
C PRO A 531 9.20 41.12 -12.76
N THR A 532 8.82 42.00 -13.68
CA THR A 532 7.66 41.80 -14.57
C THR A 532 7.93 40.77 -15.67
N LEU A 533 9.21 40.62 -16.05
CA LEU A 533 9.68 39.64 -17.03
C LEU A 533 10.69 38.68 -16.39
N LEU A 534 10.63 37.41 -16.77
CA LEU A 534 11.53 36.37 -16.28
C LEU A 534 12.98 36.63 -16.75
N PRO A 535 13.98 36.60 -15.85
CA PRO A 535 15.37 36.83 -16.21
C PRO A 535 15.96 35.66 -17.00
N ALA A 536 17.15 35.85 -17.57
CA ALA A 536 17.94 34.73 -18.07
C ALA A 536 18.53 33.90 -16.91
N GLY A 537 18.71 32.59 -17.13
CA GLY A 537 19.44 31.75 -16.17
C GLY A 537 20.87 32.26 -16.02
N GLY A 538 21.31 32.52 -14.78
CA GLY A 538 22.61 33.10 -14.49
C GLY A 538 22.66 34.63 -14.61
N GLN A 539 21.52 35.33 -14.66
CA GLN A 539 21.46 36.80 -14.65
C GLN A 539 22.25 37.35 -13.47
N ILE A 540 23.16 38.28 -13.75
CA ILE A 540 23.90 39.03 -12.74
C ILE A 540 23.16 40.34 -12.47
N TYR A 541 22.86 40.57 -11.19
CA TYR A 541 22.37 41.82 -10.63
C TYR A 541 23.52 42.50 -9.89
N THR A 542 23.92 43.69 -10.35
CA THR A 542 24.87 44.53 -9.62
C THR A 542 24.09 45.39 -8.66
N VAL A 543 24.30 45.20 -7.35
CA VAL A 543 23.61 45.95 -6.31
C VAL A 543 24.58 46.90 -5.62
N ASP A 544 24.37 48.19 -5.79
CA ASP A 544 25.06 49.25 -5.07
C ASP A 544 24.24 49.62 -3.84
N TYR A 545 24.87 49.67 -2.66
CA TYR A 545 24.17 50.02 -1.40
C TYR A 545 25.14 50.56 -0.35
N ALA A 546 24.60 51.25 0.65
CA ALA A 546 25.34 51.63 1.85
C ALA A 546 24.86 50.85 3.07
N TYR A 547 25.71 50.64 4.06
CA TYR A 547 25.39 49.87 5.27
C TYR A 547 26.13 50.39 6.51
N GLY A 548 25.68 49.93 7.68
CA GLY A 548 26.40 50.04 8.95
C GLY A 548 25.85 49.04 9.97
N PRO A 549 26.64 48.68 11.00
CA PRO A 549 26.27 47.61 11.92
C PRO A 549 24.97 47.93 12.69
N PRO A 550 24.02 46.99 12.81
CA PRO A 550 22.84 47.17 13.65
C PRO A 550 23.17 46.97 15.13
N ASP A 551 22.54 47.76 15.99
CA ASP A 551 22.48 47.52 17.44
C ASP A 551 21.37 46.51 17.75
N VAL A 552 21.65 45.61 18.70
CA VAL A 552 20.67 44.63 19.21
C VAL A 552 20.55 44.82 20.71
N GLN A 553 19.33 45.02 21.18
CA GLN A 553 19.03 45.16 22.60
C GLN A 553 17.94 44.18 23.01
N GLU A 554 18.21 43.37 24.03
CA GLU A 554 17.24 42.45 24.61
C GLU A 554 16.62 43.03 25.87
N PHE A 555 15.33 42.78 26.04
CA PHE A 555 14.53 43.14 27.20
C PHE A 555 13.92 41.86 27.78
N PRO A 556 14.50 41.29 28.85
CA PRO A 556 13.91 40.17 29.56
C PRO A 556 12.74 40.67 30.43
N ALA A 557 11.61 39.97 30.37
CA ALA A 557 10.40 40.22 31.16
C ALA A 557 10.01 41.72 31.30
N PRO A 558 9.85 42.47 30.20
CA PRO A 558 9.54 43.90 30.30
C PRO A 558 8.13 44.13 30.86
N LEU A 559 8.00 45.16 31.70
CA LEU A 559 6.75 45.50 32.37
C LEU A 559 5.73 46.10 31.40
N ARG A 560 4.45 45.81 31.65
CA ARG A 560 3.31 46.41 30.96
C ARG A 560 2.84 47.68 31.69
N ASP A 561 2.35 48.65 30.94
CA ASP A 561 1.65 49.83 31.45
C ASP A 561 0.19 49.51 31.82
N ILE A 562 -0.53 50.51 32.38
CA ILE A 562 -1.93 50.38 32.79
C ILE A 562 -2.89 50.06 31.61
N ASN A 563 -2.47 50.31 30.38
CA ASN A 563 -3.23 50.07 29.16
C ASN A 563 -2.80 48.75 28.47
N GLY A 564 -1.89 47.98 29.08
CA GLY A 564 -1.38 46.70 28.57
C GLY A 564 -0.24 46.81 27.56
N ASN A 565 0.24 48.02 27.23
CA ASN A 565 1.37 48.19 26.33
C ASN A 565 2.70 47.99 27.05
N VAL A 566 3.75 47.67 26.31
CA VAL A 566 5.10 47.47 26.82
C VAL A 566 5.97 48.65 26.38
N PRO A 567 6.23 49.63 27.26
CA PRO A 567 7.16 50.71 26.98
C PRO A 567 8.60 50.18 27.09
N LEU A 568 9.41 50.47 26.08
CA LEU A 568 10.84 50.11 26.05
C LEU A 568 11.68 51.37 25.79
N THR A 569 12.80 51.49 26.49
CA THR A 569 13.78 52.56 26.25
C THR A 569 15.07 51.95 25.73
N LEU A 570 15.45 52.32 24.51
CA LEU A 570 16.71 51.89 23.92
C LEU A 570 17.89 52.61 24.56
N SER A 571 19.05 51.96 24.54
CA SER A 571 20.31 52.49 25.07
C SER A 571 20.89 53.63 24.23
N LYS A 572 20.39 53.84 23.01
CA LYS A 572 20.77 54.93 22.12
C LYS A 572 19.55 55.69 21.60
N ALA A 573 19.75 56.98 21.36
CA ALA A 573 18.80 57.94 20.79
C ALA A 573 19.17 58.25 19.32
N ASN A 574 18.36 59.07 18.63
CA ASN A 574 18.56 59.40 17.20
C ASN A 574 18.61 58.16 16.28
N LEU A 575 17.58 57.33 16.41
CA LEU A 575 17.37 56.16 15.60
C LEU A 575 17.14 56.56 14.14
N ARG A 576 17.67 55.75 13.22
CA ARG A 576 17.43 55.88 11.79
C ARG A 576 16.05 55.29 11.45
N PRO A 577 15.13 56.07 10.86
CA PRO A 577 13.82 55.55 10.44
C PRO A 577 13.94 54.37 9.47
N ASN A 578 12.94 53.47 9.49
CA ASN A 578 12.84 52.20 8.76
C ASN A 578 13.85 51.11 9.17
N THR A 579 14.63 51.31 10.23
CA THR A 579 15.63 50.33 10.69
C THR A 579 15.22 49.54 11.94
N VAL A 580 14.12 49.89 12.59
CA VAL A 580 13.68 49.31 13.86
C VAL A 580 12.85 48.04 13.63
N GLU A 581 13.31 46.92 14.16
CA GLU A 581 12.63 45.62 14.17
C GLU A 581 12.47 45.15 15.62
N VAL A 582 11.27 44.71 15.99
CA VAL A 582 10.97 44.20 17.33
C VAL A 582 10.40 42.80 17.22
N THR A 583 10.96 41.86 17.99
CA THR A 583 10.49 40.48 18.07
C THR A 583 10.18 40.11 19.52
N TRP A 584 9.07 39.43 19.77
CA TRP A 584 8.74 38.87 21.09
C TRP A 584 8.16 37.46 21.00
N ASN A 585 8.29 36.69 22.08
CA ASN A 585 7.70 35.36 22.17
C ASN A 585 6.20 35.41 22.48
N LEU A 586 5.45 34.45 21.96
CA LEU A 586 4.01 34.32 22.14
C LEU A 586 3.69 33.13 23.05
N LEU A 587 2.83 33.39 24.03
CA LEU A 587 2.05 32.39 24.74
C LEU A 587 0.66 32.36 24.09
N TYR A 588 0.25 31.18 23.64
CA TYR A 588 -1.11 30.98 23.17
C TYR A 588 -2.02 30.90 24.38
N ASN A 589 -3.21 31.48 24.24
CA ASN A 589 -4.27 31.27 25.20
C ASN A 589 -5.23 30.24 24.60
N PRO A 590 -4.92 28.93 24.65
CA PRO A 590 -5.68 27.88 23.94
C PRO A 590 -7.10 27.70 24.49
N TYR A 591 -7.54 28.53 25.43
CA TYR A 591 -8.82 28.42 26.08
C TYR A 591 -9.95 28.96 25.17
N ASP A 592 -10.59 28.05 24.45
CA ASP A 592 -11.96 28.22 24.00
C ASP A 592 -12.92 27.91 25.18
N PRO A 593 -13.67 28.90 25.71
CA PRO A 593 -14.61 28.70 26.80
C PRO A 593 -15.76 27.73 26.46
N VAL A 594 -15.95 27.38 25.18
CA VAL A 594 -17.01 26.48 24.71
C VAL A 594 -16.54 25.02 24.61
N THR A 595 -15.28 24.77 24.24
CA THR A 595 -14.79 23.40 23.93
C THR A 595 -13.69 22.87 24.87
N MET A 596 -13.12 23.69 25.75
CA MET A 596 -12.16 23.26 26.80
C MET A 596 -10.98 22.39 26.31
N THR A 597 -10.36 22.69 25.15
CA THR A 597 -9.23 21.91 24.61
C THR A 597 -7.92 22.71 24.53
N MET A 598 -6.77 22.06 24.81
CA MET A 598 -5.43 22.65 24.68
C MET A 598 -4.75 22.18 23.39
N PHE A 599 -4.20 23.12 22.61
CA PHE A 599 -3.50 22.86 21.34
C PHE A 599 -1.98 23.08 21.47
N PRO A 600 -1.15 22.34 20.72
CA PRO A 600 0.28 22.57 20.71
C PRO A 600 0.62 23.93 20.06
N PRO A 601 1.57 24.70 20.61
CA PRO A 601 1.97 25.99 20.06
C PRO A 601 2.64 25.84 18.68
N ARG A 602 2.21 26.63 17.69
CA ARG A 602 2.85 26.75 16.36
C ARG A 602 3.07 28.22 16.03
N ASP A 603 4.34 28.60 15.87
CA ASP A 603 4.90 29.96 15.64
C ASP A 603 5.23 30.79 16.92
N PRO A 604 6.28 30.43 17.67
CA PRO A 604 6.55 30.94 19.01
C PRO A 604 6.90 32.44 19.11
N TYR A 605 6.97 33.17 18.00
CA TYR A 605 7.40 34.56 17.97
C TYR A 605 6.54 35.43 17.04
N LYS A 606 6.32 36.69 17.42
CA LYS A 606 5.81 37.75 16.55
C LYS A 606 6.91 38.76 16.29
N THR A 607 6.98 39.28 15.06
CA THR A 607 7.91 40.35 14.67
C THR A 607 7.17 41.50 14.01
N VAL A 608 7.49 42.74 14.39
CA VAL A 608 6.95 43.98 13.84
C VAL A 608 8.08 44.97 13.54
N ARG A 609 7.79 45.95 12.68
CA ARG A 609 8.80 46.85 12.12
C ARG A 609 8.30 48.26 12.06
N ASP A 610 9.18 49.24 12.16
CA ASP A 610 8.76 50.62 11.97
C ASP A 610 8.45 50.95 10.50
N ASN A 611 7.54 51.90 10.27
CA ASN A 611 7.13 52.36 8.94
C ASN A 611 7.81 53.67 8.51
N GLY A 612 8.85 54.11 9.22
CA GLY A 612 9.53 55.39 8.99
C GLY A 612 8.75 56.63 9.46
N GLN A 613 7.52 56.46 9.95
CA GLN A 613 6.64 57.52 10.47
C GLN A 613 6.32 57.32 11.95
N GLY A 614 7.09 56.47 12.65
CA GLY A 614 6.96 56.23 14.08
C GLY A 614 5.89 55.20 14.46
N ARG A 615 5.36 54.39 13.53
CA ARG A 615 4.44 53.28 13.82
C ARG A 615 5.12 51.94 13.62
N LEU A 616 4.87 50.99 14.52
CA LEU A 616 5.35 49.61 14.44
C LEU A 616 4.24 48.72 13.86
N ARG A 617 4.51 48.05 12.74
CA ARG A 617 3.54 47.25 11.97
C ARG A 617 4.02 45.85 11.68
N ASP A 618 3.10 44.90 11.57
CA ASP A 618 3.41 43.56 11.06
C ASP A 618 3.40 43.49 9.52
N THR A 619 3.68 42.31 8.97
CA THR A 619 3.70 42.07 7.51
C THR A 619 2.34 42.20 6.83
N LEU A 620 1.24 42.21 7.59
CA LEU A 620 -0.12 42.41 7.08
C LEU A 620 -0.55 43.90 7.21
N GLY A 621 0.33 44.76 7.73
CA GLY A 621 0.10 46.20 7.89
C GLY A 621 -0.67 46.58 9.16
N ALA A 622 -0.93 45.65 10.07
CA ALA A 622 -1.61 45.93 11.33
C ALA A 622 -0.65 46.64 12.31
N ASP A 623 -1.16 47.64 13.05
CA ASP A 623 -0.41 48.44 14.01
C ASP A 623 -0.26 47.72 15.36
N TYR A 624 0.98 47.61 15.85
CA TYR A 624 1.36 46.99 17.13
C TYR A 624 2.17 47.93 18.01
N GLY A 625 2.22 49.22 17.70
CA GLY A 625 2.92 50.17 18.55
C GLY A 625 3.43 51.41 17.85
N ALA A 626 4.31 52.12 18.55
CA ALA A 626 4.98 53.31 18.05
C ALA A 626 6.46 53.34 18.48
N VAL A 627 7.26 54.11 17.74
CA VAL A 627 8.66 54.41 18.04
C VAL A 627 8.90 55.90 17.88
N ASP A 628 9.57 56.50 18.86
CA ASP A 628 10.11 57.86 18.77
C ASP A 628 11.60 57.77 18.39
N TYR A 629 11.92 58.21 17.17
CA TYR A 629 13.27 58.14 16.64
C TYR A 629 14.24 59.09 17.36
N VAL A 630 13.78 60.20 17.93
CA VAL A 630 14.64 61.16 18.61
C VAL A 630 15.00 60.62 19.99
N THR A 631 14.01 60.16 20.75
CA THR A 631 14.23 59.73 22.14
C THR A 631 14.65 58.27 22.29
N GLY A 632 14.40 57.42 21.28
CA GLY A 632 14.68 55.99 21.36
C GLY A 632 13.65 55.20 22.19
N ILE A 633 12.45 55.76 22.41
CA ILE A 633 11.38 55.13 23.19
C ILE A 633 10.41 54.41 22.25
N LEU A 634 10.11 53.15 22.57
CA LEU A 634 9.11 52.33 21.88
C LEU A 634 7.93 52.06 22.81
N ASN A 635 6.74 51.94 22.24
CA ASN A 635 5.56 51.48 22.96
C ASN A 635 4.89 50.36 22.16
N LEU A 636 4.80 49.15 22.73
CA LEU A 636 4.40 47.93 22.02
C LEU A 636 3.09 47.35 22.55
N ARG A 637 2.21 46.98 21.64
CA ARG A 637 1.04 46.14 21.91
C ARG A 637 1.41 44.71 21.57
N THR A 638 1.27 43.78 22.52
CA THR A 638 1.79 42.41 22.37
C THR A 638 0.71 41.34 22.19
N GLU A 639 -0.57 41.74 22.19
CA GLU A 639 -1.71 40.88 21.92
C GLU A 639 -1.94 40.75 20.41
N THR A 640 -2.22 39.53 19.96
CA THR A 640 -2.53 39.19 18.56
C THR A 640 -3.50 38.01 18.49
N THR A 641 -3.90 37.64 17.28
CA THR A 641 -4.76 36.49 17.02
C THR A 641 -4.09 35.58 16.00
N VAL A 642 -4.11 34.26 16.24
CA VAL A 642 -3.53 33.23 15.36
C VAL A 642 -4.61 32.21 15.00
N GLY A 643 -4.66 31.73 13.76
CA GLY A 643 -5.61 30.68 13.35
C GLY A 643 -5.15 29.29 13.79
N MET A 644 -5.98 28.56 14.53
CA MET A 644 -5.72 27.19 14.96
C MET A 644 -6.61 26.17 14.23
N PRO A 645 -6.06 25.05 13.73
CA PRO A 645 -6.85 24.00 13.10
C PRO A 645 -7.52 23.08 14.15
N LEU A 646 -8.83 22.89 14.03
CA LEU A 646 -9.64 21.93 14.80
C LEU A 646 -10.07 20.77 13.92
N ALA A 647 -9.79 19.53 14.34
CA ALA A 647 -10.24 18.33 13.64
C ALA A 647 -11.72 18.06 13.93
N LYS A 648 -12.57 17.97 12.90
CA LYS A 648 -13.98 17.56 13.03
C LYS A 648 -14.14 16.08 12.79
N TYR A 649 -15.00 15.43 13.59
CA TYR A 649 -15.35 14.03 13.45
C TYR A 649 -16.86 13.82 13.59
N ALA A 650 -17.39 12.78 12.97
CA ALA A 650 -18.80 12.40 13.10
C ALA A 650 -19.02 10.88 12.98
N TRP A 651 -20.09 10.39 13.63
CA TRP A 651 -20.56 9.01 13.49
C TRP A 651 -21.28 8.82 12.16
N VAL A 652 -20.78 7.89 11.34
CA VAL A 652 -21.33 7.61 10.00
C VAL A 652 -21.73 6.12 9.91
N PRO A 653 -22.92 5.77 9.40
CA PRO A 653 -23.33 4.38 9.22
C PRO A 653 -22.54 3.69 8.10
N ILE A 654 -22.18 2.41 8.30
CA ILE A 654 -21.37 1.61 7.36
C ILE A 654 -21.98 0.23 7.03
N GLY A 655 -23.22 -0.04 7.45
CA GLY A 655 -23.92 -1.31 7.19
C GLY A 655 -24.38 -2.00 8.48
N ASN A 656 -24.70 -3.29 8.39
CA ASN A 656 -25.11 -4.11 9.55
C ASN A 656 -24.14 -5.28 9.74
N ASN A 657 -23.93 -5.70 10.99
CA ASN A 657 -23.19 -6.93 11.29
C ASN A 657 -24.07 -8.20 11.08
N ALA A 658 -23.48 -9.38 11.30
CA ALA A 658 -24.18 -10.67 11.19
C ALA A 658 -25.39 -10.82 12.13
N GLN A 659 -25.49 -10.00 13.18
CA GLN A 659 -26.60 -9.96 14.14
C GLN A 659 -27.66 -8.91 13.77
N GLY A 660 -27.53 -8.23 12.62
CA GLY A 660 -28.45 -7.19 12.17
C GLY A 660 -28.27 -5.82 12.84
N ILE A 661 -27.20 -5.62 13.61
CA ILE A 661 -26.93 -4.37 14.33
C ILE A 661 -26.27 -3.36 13.39
N ALA A 662 -26.83 -2.15 13.32
CA ALA A 662 -26.30 -1.03 12.54
C ALA A 662 -24.90 -0.64 13.03
N MET A 663 -23.90 -0.83 12.18
CA MET A 663 -22.52 -0.47 12.43
C MET A 663 -22.30 0.99 12.02
N ARG A 664 -21.60 1.72 12.88
CA ARG A 664 -21.22 3.11 12.66
C ARG A 664 -19.73 3.29 12.88
N ARG A 665 -19.14 4.22 12.15
CA ARG A 665 -17.72 4.55 12.09
C ARG A 665 -17.49 5.97 12.59
N TRP A 666 -16.46 6.20 13.40
CA TRP A 666 -16.07 7.55 13.83
C TRP A 666 -15.13 8.17 12.79
N LEU A 667 -15.71 8.93 11.86
CA LEU A 667 -15.01 9.39 10.67
C LEU A 667 -14.57 10.86 10.82
N PHE A 668 -13.32 11.13 10.41
CA PHE A 668 -12.82 12.49 10.24
C PHE A 668 -13.54 13.23 9.10
N GLN A 669 -14.08 14.41 9.39
CA GLN A 669 -14.92 15.22 8.49
C GLN A 669 -14.19 16.42 7.88
N GLY A 670 -12.96 16.71 8.31
CA GLY A 670 -12.19 17.88 7.85
C GLY A 670 -11.72 18.76 9.00
N TRP A 671 -10.99 19.82 8.66
CA TRP A 671 -10.47 20.80 9.62
C TRP A 671 -11.27 22.10 9.58
N GLU A 672 -11.48 22.71 10.74
CA GLU A 672 -12.02 24.06 10.89
C GLU A 672 -10.95 24.95 11.53
N TYR A 673 -10.62 26.07 10.90
CA TYR A 673 -9.68 27.03 11.48
C TYR A 673 -10.44 28.07 12.31
N PHE A 674 -10.04 28.23 13.57
CA PHE A 674 -10.64 29.22 14.46
C PHE A 674 -9.58 30.21 14.98
N PRO A 675 -9.94 31.49 15.14
CA PRO A 675 -9.04 32.50 15.68
C PRO A 675 -8.81 32.28 17.19
N VAL A 676 -7.55 32.25 17.61
CA VAL A 676 -7.13 32.11 19.01
C VAL A 676 -6.27 33.30 19.42
N GLY A 677 -6.56 33.86 20.60
CA GLY A 677 -5.74 34.92 21.17
C GLY A 677 -4.35 34.42 21.55
N ALA A 678 -3.32 35.19 21.20
CA ALA A 678 -1.95 34.98 21.62
C ALA A 678 -1.38 36.29 22.17
N ASN A 679 -0.57 36.21 23.23
CA ASN A 679 0.02 37.38 23.88
C ASN A 679 1.44 37.06 24.34
N MET A 680 2.27 38.09 24.56
CA MET A 680 3.55 37.90 25.26
C MET A 680 3.29 37.28 26.65
N PRO A 681 4.09 36.27 27.10
CA PRO A 681 3.96 35.69 28.43
C PRO A 681 3.92 36.77 29.52
N ASN A 682 3.25 36.46 30.64
CA ASN A 682 3.14 37.37 31.78
C ASN A 682 4.08 36.96 32.93
N ASP A 683 5.05 36.11 32.65
CA ASP A 683 6.04 35.59 33.59
C ASP A 683 7.48 35.86 33.10
N GLU A 684 8.47 35.33 33.82
CA GLU A 684 9.90 35.49 33.52
C GLU A 684 10.32 34.90 32.16
N SER A 685 9.46 34.13 31.48
CA SER A 685 9.74 33.59 30.14
C SER A 685 9.55 34.63 29.03
N ALA A 686 8.94 35.78 29.33
CA ALA A 686 8.74 36.85 28.35
C ALA A 686 10.08 37.44 27.86
N LYS A 687 10.23 37.58 26.55
CA LYS A 687 11.42 38.12 25.90
C LYS A 687 11.03 39.05 24.77
N VAL A 688 11.57 40.27 24.77
CA VAL A 688 11.52 41.19 23.63
C VAL A 688 12.93 41.49 23.14
N VAL A 689 13.15 41.45 21.83
CA VAL A 689 14.42 41.80 21.19
C VAL A 689 14.16 42.93 20.21
N VAL A 690 14.92 44.02 20.33
CA VAL A 690 14.86 45.16 19.41
C VAL A 690 16.17 45.25 18.65
N LYS A 691 16.08 45.32 17.32
CA LYS A 691 17.21 45.63 16.43
C LYS A 691 16.99 46.99 15.80
N TYR A 692 18.01 47.84 15.77
CA TYR A 692 17.89 49.21 15.26
C TYR A 692 19.24 49.75 14.79
N ARG A 693 19.22 50.91 14.10
CA ARG A 693 20.43 51.68 13.78
C ARG A 693 20.26 53.13 14.24
N THR A 694 21.38 53.77 14.55
CA THR A 694 21.51 55.22 14.76
C THR A 694 21.91 55.93 13.45
N MET A 695 21.85 57.26 13.43
CA MET A 695 22.24 58.10 12.29
C MET A 695 23.77 58.19 12.04
N ASP A 696 24.53 57.14 12.35
CA ASP A 696 25.99 57.09 12.17
C ASP A 696 26.40 57.01 10.69
N ALA A 697 27.70 57.23 10.42
CA ALA A 697 28.27 57.19 9.07
C ALA A 697 28.12 55.80 8.41
N ASP A 698 27.84 55.79 7.11
CA ASP A 698 27.63 54.58 6.32
C ASP A 698 28.85 54.24 5.48
N SER A 699 29.05 52.95 5.21
CA SER A 699 30.03 52.44 4.24
C SER A 699 29.31 52.03 2.95
N ALA A 700 29.84 52.44 1.80
CA ALA A 700 29.29 52.09 0.48
C ALA A 700 29.98 50.85 -0.10
N ILE A 701 29.21 49.99 -0.76
CA ILE A 701 29.70 48.78 -1.41
C ILE A 701 28.87 48.48 -2.68
N SER A 702 29.52 47.82 -3.64
CA SER A 702 28.87 47.26 -4.83
C SER A 702 29.07 45.75 -4.83
N ALA A 703 28.00 44.98 -5.03
CA ALA A 703 28.03 43.53 -4.99
C ALA A 703 27.36 42.93 -6.24
N PRO A 704 28.06 42.10 -7.03
CA PRO A 704 27.42 41.28 -8.05
C PRO A 704 26.76 40.06 -7.42
N ILE A 705 25.49 39.83 -7.72
CA ILE A 705 24.71 38.68 -7.25
C ILE A 705 24.09 38.00 -8.46
N SER A 706 24.33 36.70 -8.63
CA SER A 706 23.75 35.90 -9.71
C SER A 706 22.61 35.03 -9.21
N THR A 707 21.57 34.85 -10.03
CA THR A 707 20.52 33.86 -9.76
C THR A 707 20.54 32.75 -10.81
N SER A 708 20.71 31.51 -10.36
CA SER A 708 20.80 30.34 -11.23
C SER A 708 19.50 29.55 -11.34
N ALA A 709 18.57 29.73 -10.39
CA ALA A 709 17.30 29.04 -10.35
C ALA A 709 16.17 29.96 -9.85
N LEU A 710 14.94 29.70 -10.28
CA LEU A 710 13.74 30.34 -9.75
C LEU A 710 13.15 29.47 -8.64
N LYS A 711 12.80 30.10 -7.51
CA LYS A 711 12.21 29.42 -6.37
C LYS A 711 10.90 30.07 -5.96
N PHE A 712 9.90 29.24 -5.69
CA PHE A 712 8.61 29.67 -5.15
C PHE A 712 7.91 28.46 -4.51
N ASP A 713 6.91 28.72 -3.68
CA ASP A 713 6.15 27.70 -2.97
C ASP A 713 4.74 27.62 -3.55
N LEU A 714 4.31 26.44 -3.98
CA LEU A 714 2.95 26.18 -4.49
C LEU A 714 1.92 26.10 -3.36
N THR A 715 2.36 25.91 -2.12
CA THR A 715 1.55 25.77 -0.91
C THR A 715 1.82 26.88 0.11
N ASP A 716 2.33 28.05 -0.29
CA ASP A 716 2.72 29.17 0.62
C ASP A 716 1.66 29.52 1.70
N GLN A 717 0.38 29.30 1.40
CA GLN A 717 -0.75 29.58 2.30
C GLN A 717 -1.24 28.37 3.11
N TYR A 718 -0.63 27.19 2.93
CA TYR A 718 -1.14 25.90 3.41
C TYR A 718 -0.01 25.05 3.99
N SER A 719 -0.29 24.34 5.09
CA SER A 719 0.65 23.40 5.71
C SER A 719 0.34 21.95 5.35
N GLU A 720 -0.04 21.70 4.09
CA GLU A 720 -0.54 20.41 3.59
C GLU A 720 0.45 19.80 2.59
N ASN A 721 0.55 18.47 2.55
CA ASN A 721 1.44 17.79 1.61
C ASN A 721 0.79 17.74 0.22
N ILE A 722 1.54 18.00 -0.82
CA ILE A 722 1.11 17.86 -2.21
C ILE A 722 0.99 16.38 -2.56
N VAL A 723 -0.11 16.01 -3.23
CA VAL A 723 -0.27 14.68 -3.80
C VAL A 723 0.60 14.53 -5.04
N PRO A 724 1.52 13.56 -5.10
CA PRO A 724 2.37 13.35 -6.27
C PRO A 724 1.56 13.12 -7.56
N GLY A 725 2.05 13.67 -8.67
CA GLY A 725 1.45 13.61 -10.00
C GLY A 725 0.28 14.59 -10.24
N SER A 726 -0.15 15.31 -9.20
CA SER A 726 -1.32 16.21 -9.27
C SER A 726 -1.01 17.63 -9.72
N VAL A 727 0.26 18.02 -9.84
CA VAL A 727 0.67 19.41 -10.07
C VAL A 727 0.72 19.70 -11.56
N ASN A 728 0.09 20.81 -11.94
CA ASN A 728 0.23 21.43 -13.25
C ASN A 728 0.18 22.95 -13.08
N PHE A 729 1.15 23.68 -13.61
CA PHE A 729 1.12 25.14 -13.63
C PHE A 729 1.73 25.68 -14.90
N THR A 730 1.41 26.94 -15.20
CA THR A 730 1.95 27.66 -16.35
C THR A 730 2.81 28.83 -15.88
N LEU A 731 3.97 29.00 -16.52
CA LEU A 731 4.90 30.09 -16.27
C LEU A 731 5.63 30.44 -17.57
N GLY A 732 5.66 31.73 -17.93
CA GLY A 732 6.33 32.19 -19.16
C GLY A 732 5.78 31.53 -20.45
N GLY A 733 4.50 31.16 -20.48
CA GLY A 733 3.86 30.49 -21.61
C GLY A 733 4.15 28.98 -21.73
N ARG A 734 4.95 28.40 -20.83
CA ARG A 734 5.17 26.95 -20.74
C ARG A 734 4.28 26.32 -19.66
N THR A 735 3.89 25.07 -19.89
CA THR A 735 3.17 24.24 -18.92
C THR A 735 4.14 23.26 -18.28
N TYR A 736 4.17 23.25 -16.95
CA TYR A 736 4.99 22.37 -16.12
C TYR A 736 4.08 21.40 -15.38
N PHE A 737 4.51 20.14 -15.29
CA PHE A 737 3.83 19.10 -14.51
C PHE A 737 4.84 18.28 -13.73
N ASP A 738 4.41 17.66 -12.63
CA ASP A 738 5.29 16.90 -11.77
C ASP A 738 5.29 15.40 -12.09
N ARG A 739 6.44 14.76 -11.86
CA ARG A 739 6.59 13.30 -11.88
C ARG A 739 7.71 12.92 -10.92
N ALA A 740 7.37 12.21 -9.85
CA ALA A 740 8.31 11.71 -8.86
C ALA A 740 9.27 12.79 -8.30
N GLY A 741 8.71 13.92 -7.84
CA GLY A 741 9.45 15.03 -7.23
C GLY A 741 10.25 15.89 -8.22
N ASN A 742 10.14 15.62 -9.52
CA ASN A 742 10.76 16.40 -10.58
C ASN A 742 9.69 17.12 -11.40
N LEU A 743 10.03 18.29 -11.93
CA LEU A 743 9.16 19.07 -12.82
C LEU A 743 9.61 18.89 -14.26
N TYR A 744 8.65 18.72 -15.16
CA TYR A 744 8.86 18.52 -16.59
C TYR A 744 8.00 19.47 -17.42
N TYR A 745 8.46 19.77 -18.64
CA TYR A 745 7.73 20.52 -19.66
C TYR A 745 7.95 19.89 -21.04
N SER A 746 7.22 20.36 -22.05
CA SER A 746 7.32 19.87 -23.44
C SER A 746 7.13 18.35 -23.55
N LEU A 747 5.96 17.87 -23.11
CA LEU A 747 5.57 16.47 -23.21
C LEU A 747 5.41 16.04 -24.68
N ASP A 748 6.09 14.97 -25.06
CA ASP A 748 5.82 14.21 -26.26
C ASP A 748 4.65 13.24 -26.00
N VAL A 749 3.51 13.50 -26.63
CA VAL A 749 2.27 12.75 -26.40
C VAL A 749 2.36 11.28 -26.88
N ALA A 750 3.26 10.94 -27.82
CA ALA A 750 3.37 9.57 -28.35
C ALA A 750 4.25 8.69 -27.46
N THR A 751 5.29 9.27 -26.87
CA THR A 751 6.33 8.52 -26.13
C THR A 751 6.26 8.72 -24.63
N GLY A 752 5.56 9.76 -24.16
CA GLY A 752 5.51 10.13 -22.74
C GLY A 752 6.81 10.78 -22.23
N ASN A 753 7.76 11.04 -23.13
CA ASN A 753 9.01 11.74 -22.85
C ASN A 753 8.74 13.23 -22.61
N ALA A 754 9.50 13.84 -21.72
CA ALA A 754 9.41 15.27 -21.44
C ALA A 754 10.78 15.80 -21.01
N VAL A 755 10.97 17.12 -21.11
CA VAL A 755 12.22 17.77 -20.73
C VAL A 755 12.16 18.15 -19.25
N LYS A 756 13.15 17.73 -18.46
CA LYS A 756 13.25 18.11 -17.04
C LYS A 756 13.52 19.62 -16.93
N ALA A 757 12.75 20.29 -16.07
CA ALA A 757 12.88 21.72 -15.77
C ALA A 757 13.33 22.03 -14.34
N GLY A 758 13.23 21.08 -13.41
CA GLY A 758 13.60 21.31 -12.01
C GLY A 758 13.03 20.27 -11.06
N THR A 759 12.83 20.66 -9.81
CA THR A 759 12.36 19.81 -8.71
C THR A 759 11.19 20.43 -7.94
N LEU A 760 10.39 19.56 -7.31
CA LEU A 760 9.29 19.91 -6.42
C LEU A 760 9.41 19.09 -5.14
N ASN A 761 9.39 19.76 -3.99
CA ASN A 761 9.26 19.09 -2.70
C ASN A 761 7.77 18.95 -2.34
N TYR A 762 7.27 17.72 -2.25
CA TYR A 762 5.85 17.48 -1.96
C TYR A 762 5.43 17.84 -0.54
N GLN A 763 6.36 17.91 0.41
CA GLN A 763 6.04 18.23 1.81
C GLN A 763 6.01 19.73 2.06
N SER A 764 6.97 20.48 1.48
CA SER A 764 7.05 21.92 1.67
C SER A 764 6.40 22.73 0.55
N GLY A 765 6.03 22.10 -0.57
CA GLY A 765 5.56 22.79 -1.78
C GLY A 765 6.62 23.60 -2.52
N GLU A 766 7.89 23.57 -2.06
CA GLU A 766 8.98 24.33 -2.65
C GLU A 766 9.31 23.81 -4.06
N VAL A 767 9.18 24.70 -5.03
CA VAL A 767 9.61 24.52 -6.41
C VAL A 767 10.99 25.14 -6.59
N THR A 768 11.90 24.42 -7.24
CA THR A 768 13.14 24.96 -7.80
C THR A 768 13.15 24.68 -9.30
N LEU A 769 13.12 25.73 -10.12
CA LEU A 769 13.21 25.63 -11.58
C LEU A 769 14.60 26.04 -12.06
N ASP A 770 15.24 25.16 -12.82
CA ASP A 770 16.54 25.34 -13.46
C ASP A 770 16.39 25.72 -14.95
N ALA A 771 15.22 25.46 -15.56
CA ALA A 771 14.93 25.83 -16.94
C ALA A 771 13.54 26.46 -17.08
N TRP A 772 13.49 27.67 -17.65
CA TRP A 772 12.27 28.43 -17.90
C TRP A 772 12.36 29.25 -19.20
N ALA A 773 11.25 29.86 -19.60
CA ALA A 773 11.23 30.80 -20.73
C ALA A 773 11.71 32.19 -20.27
N THR A 774 12.75 32.72 -20.89
CA THR A 774 13.32 34.05 -20.57
C THR A 774 12.50 35.16 -21.24
N ALA A 775 12.53 36.37 -20.68
CA ALA A 775 11.83 37.55 -21.21
C ALA A 775 10.31 37.36 -21.39
N ALA A 776 9.72 36.40 -20.66
CA ALA A 776 8.29 36.11 -20.65
C ALA A 776 7.66 36.55 -19.32
N SER A 777 6.33 36.56 -19.24
CA SER A 777 5.61 36.91 -18.00
C SER A 777 6.06 36.06 -16.81
N SER A 778 6.28 36.71 -15.67
CA SER A 778 6.66 36.09 -14.39
C SER A 778 5.47 35.55 -13.59
N THR A 779 4.24 35.68 -14.10
CA THR A 779 3.04 35.17 -13.43
C THR A 779 2.99 33.64 -13.49
N VAL A 780 2.90 33.01 -12.31
CA VAL A 780 2.60 31.59 -12.17
C VAL A 780 1.08 31.41 -12.13
N SER A 781 0.53 30.63 -13.05
CA SER A 781 -0.89 30.23 -13.02
C SER A 781 -0.99 28.73 -12.78
N VAL A 782 -1.43 28.34 -11.58
CA VAL A 782 -1.68 26.95 -11.22
C VAL A 782 -2.93 26.46 -11.94
N LYS A 783 -2.78 25.37 -12.70
CA LYS A 783 -3.85 24.67 -13.42
C LYS A 783 -4.31 23.42 -12.68
N SER A 784 -3.44 22.85 -11.86
CA SER A 784 -3.73 21.69 -11.05
C SER A 784 -2.86 21.65 -9.80
N LEU A 785 -3.46 21.40 -8.64
CA LEU A 785 -2.75 21.20 -7.39
C LEU A 785 -3.69 20.50 -6.40
N LEU A 786 -3.35 19.28 -6.04
CA LEU A 786 -4.05 18.53 -4.99
C LEU A 786 -3.14 18.42 -3.77
N THR A 787 -3.70 18.70 -2.60
CA THR A 787 -3.02 18.51 -1.31
C THR A 787 -3.79 17.54 -0.43
N SER A 788 -3.08 16.93 0.51
CA SER A 788 -3.62 16.09 1.57
C SER A 788 -2.89 16.34 2.88
N MET A 789 -3.59 16.16 4.00
CA MET A 789 -2.93 16.05 5.30
C MET A 789 -2.69 14.57 5.60
N ASP A 790 -1.44 14.21 5.91
CA ASP A 790 -1.06 12.82 6.17
C ASP A 790 -1.80 12.27 7.39
N GLY A 791 -2.25 11.02 7.25
CA GLY A 791 -2.86 10.23 8.31
C GLY A 791 -4.37 10.10 8.15
N ARG A 792 -4.82 8.95 7.63
CA ARG A 792 -6.23 8.55 7.61
C ARG A 792 -6.55 7.71 8.84
N PRO A 793 -7.02 8.30 9.96
CA PRO A 793 -7.49 7.48 11.07
C PRO A 793 -8.74 6.71 10.64
N VAL A 794 -8.68 5.39 10.72
CA VAL A 794 -9.81 4.48 10.55
C VAL A 794 -9.97 3.63 11.80
N ASP A 795 -11.21 3.46 12.24
CA ASP A 795 -11.60 2.60 13.36
C ASP A 795 -12.29 1.30 12.88
N GLU A 796 -12.47 1.08 11.57
CA GLU A 796 -12.94 -0.19 10.99
C GLU A 796 -12.39 -0.41 9.57
N VAL A 797 -12.10 -1.67 9.22
CA VAL A 797 -11.69 -2.11 7.88
C VAL A 797 -12.29 -3.48 7.54
N THR A 798 -12.75 -3.65 6.31
CA THR A 798 -13.19 -4.92 5.73
C THR A 798 -12.46 -5.14 4.41
N PHE A 799 -11.75 -6.26 4.28
CA PHE A 799 -11.02 -6.62 3.07
C PHE A 799 -11.05 -8.13 2.83
N ARG A 800 -10.64 -8.56 1.62
CA ARG A 800 -10.46 -9.98 1.30
C ARG A 800 -9.00 -10.28 0.98
N ALA A 801 -8.55 -11.48 1.34
CA ALA A 801 -7.28 -12.00 0.87
C ALA A 801 -7.34 -12.32 -0.64
N PRO A 802 -6.20 -12.26 -1.36
CA PRO A 802 -6.14 -12.58 -2.79
C PRO A 802 -6.39 -14.06 -3.09
N VAL A 803 -6.24 -14.94 -2.09
CA VAL A 803 -6.45 -16.38 -2.19
C VAL A 803 -7.40 -16.81 -1.07
N ALA A 804 -8.32 -17.72 -1.39
CA ALA A 804 -9.20 -18.38 -0.43
C ALA A 804 -9.41 -19.85 -0.87
N PRO A 805 -9.61 -20.80 0.05
CA PRO A 805 -9.63 -20.64 1.51
C PRO A 805 -8.25 -20.33 2.10
N LEU A 806 -8.22 -19.65 3.24
CA LEU A 806 -7.05 -19.36 4.04
C LEU A 806 -6.78 -20.47 5.05
N ARG A 807 -5.52 -20.64 5.43
CA ARG A 807 -5.15 -21.58 6.49
C ARG A 807 -5.64 -21.07 7.84
N THR A 808 -6.28 -21.94 8.62
CA THR A 808 -6.75 -21.57 9.96
C THR A 808 -5.57 -21.15 10.86
N GLY A 809 -5.70 -20.00 11.52
CA GLY A 809 -4.68 -19.40 12.37
C GLY A 809 -3.50 -18.73 11.63
N SER A 810 -3.56 -18.57 10.29
CA SER A 810 -2.45 -17.96 9.54
C SER A 810 -2.51 -16.43 9.43
N VAL A 811 -3.64 -15.82 9.80
CA VAL A 811 -3.89 -14.41 9.53
C VAL A 811 -3.36 -13.52 10.65
N GLN A 812 -2.48 -12.59 10.27
CA GLN A 812 -1.92 -11.56 11.14
C GLN A 812 -2.12 -10.18 10.51
N VAL A 813 -2.45 -9.18 11.32
CA VAL A 813 -2.61 -7.78 10.87
C VAL A 813 -1.73 -6.85 11.70
N LEU A 814 -1.02 -5.97 11.00
CA LEU A 814 -0.17 -4.91 11.54
C LEU A 814 -0.74 -3.55 11.13
N ALA A 815 -0.78 -2.59 12.06
CA ALA A 815 -1.19 -1.20 11.78
C ALA A 815 -0.56 -0.21 12.78
N THR A 816 -0.44 1.06 12.43
CA THR A 816 0.06 2.12 13.32
C THR A 816 -1.11 2.89 13.92
N ARG A 817 -1.18 3.01 15.25
CA ARG A 817 -2.24 3.75 15.95
C ARG A 817 -2.12 5.26 15.73
N LEU A 818 -3.24 5.98 15.72
CA LEU A 818 -3.27 7.45 15.65
C LEU A 818 -2.55 8.10 16.84
N ALA A 819 -2.66 7.50 18.03
CA ALA A 819 -1.95 7.94 19.24
C ALA A 819 -0.45 7.59 19.26
N GLY A 820 0.07 6.97 18.19
CA GLY A 820 1.43 6.42 18.11
C GLY A 820 1.54 4.96 18.56
N GLY A 821 2.57 4.29 18.05
CA GLY A 821 2.85 2.87 18.32
C GLY A 821 2.21 1.90 17.33
N LEU A 822 2.78 0.70 17.25
CA LEU A 822 2.30 -0.38 16.38
C LEU A 822 1.26 -1.25 17.10
N MET A 823 0.25 -1.66 16.36
CA MET A 823 -0.70 -2.71 16.69
C MET A 823 -0.36 -3.92 15.83
N ASN A 824 -0.19 -5.08 16.46
CA ASN A 824 0.04 -6.36 15.80
C ASN A 824 -0.88 -7.40 16.43
N VAL A 825 -1.83 -7.91 15.64
CA VAL A 825 -2.87 -8.84 16.10
C VAL A 825 -2.95 -10.05 15.20
N SER A 826 -3.32 -11.19 15.76
CA SER A 826 -3.47 -12.45 15.03
C SER A 826 -4.83 -13.06 15.30
N ALA A 827 -5.41 -13.68 14.27
CA ALA A 827 -6.64 -14.41 14.39
C ALA A 827 -6.39 -15.78 15.05
N ASN A 828 -7.29 -16.19 15.93
CA ASN A 828 -7.27 -17.51 16.55
C ASN A 828 -7.83 -18.58 15.58
N LEU A 829 -7.88 -19.84 16.04
CA LEU A 829 -8.41 -20.97 15.25
C LEU A 829 -9.89 -20.82 14.87
N ALA A 830 -10.67 -20.04 15.63
CA ALA A 830 -12.06 -19.75 15.35
C ALA A 830 -12.25 -18.54 14.42
N GLY A 831 -11.17 -17.83 14.05
CA GLY A 831 -11.20 -16.65 13.20
C GLY A 831 -11.24 -15.33 13.97
N ASP A 832 -11.30 -15.35 15.30
CA ASP A 832 -11.41 -14.11 16.09
C ASP A 832 -10.04 -13.50 16.38
N PHE A 833 -9.94 -12.18 16.26
CA PHE A 833 -8.72 -11.44 16.60
C PHE A 833 -8.62 -11.20 18.10
N VAL A 834 -7.48 -11.55 18.69
CA VAL A 834 -7.20 -11.35 20.11
C VAL A 834 -6.18 -10.23 20.29
N GLY A 835 -6.61 -9.07 20.79
CA GLY A 835 -5.70 -7.96 21.10
C GLY A 835 -6.35 -6.80 21.85
N THR A 836 -5.52 -5.85 22.30
CA THR A 836 -5.96 -4.63 22.98
C THR A 836 -6.42 -3.58 21.95
N ASP A 837 -7.61 -3.00 22.19
CA ASP A 837 -8.25 -2.00 21.33
C ASP A 837 -8.42 -2.47 19.87
N VAL A 838 -8.73 -3.74 19.69
CA VAL A 838 -9.09 -4.33 18.41
C VAL A 838 -10.03 -5.51 18.61
N SER A 839 -11.04 -5.60 17.76
CA SER A 839 -11.95 -6.74 17.68
C SER A 839 -12.29 -7.00 16.22
N GLY A 840 -12.58 -8.25 15.87
CA GLY A 840 -12.88 -8.60 14.50
C GLY A 840 -12.84 -10.08 14.26
N HIS A 841 -13.09 -10.47 13.02
CA HIS A 841 -13.19 -11.86 12.61
C HIS A 841 -12.62 -12.05 11.20
N VAL A 842 -11.96 -13.18 10.96
CA VAL A 842 -11.64 -13.69 9.63
C VAL A 842 -12.42 -14.96 9.36
N ASP A 843 -13.11 -14.97 8.23
CA ASP A 843 -13.69 -16.18 7.68
C ASP A 843 -12.63 -16.86 6.81
N TYR A 844 -12.09 -17.98 7.29
CA TYR A 844 -11.04 -18.74 6.60
C TYR A 844 -11.54 -19.35 5.28
N ASP A 845 -12.84 -19.62 5.11
CA ASP A 845 -13.37 -20.23 3.90
C ASP A 845 -13.56 -19.21 2.78
N THR A 846 -13.93 -17.97 3.12
CA THR A 846 -14.12 -16.88 2.17
C THR A 846 -12.86 -16.01 2.00
N GLY A 847 -11.95 -16.04 2.97
CA GLY A 847 -10.78 -15.18 3.04
C GLY A 847 -11.11 -13.73 3.40
N VAL A 848 -12.32 -13.46 3.92
CA VAL A 848 -12.78 -12.12 4.29
C VAL A 848 -12.34 -11.81 5.71
N VAL A 849 -11.71 -10.65 5.89
CA VAL A 849 -11.22 -10.14 7.18
C VAL A 849 -11.98 -8.86 7.51
N ARG A 850 -12.58 -8.81 8.69
CA ARG A 850 -13.23 -7.62 9.24
C ARG A 850 -12.62 -7.28 10.59
N LEU A 851 -12.11 -6.06 10.72
CA LEU A 851 -11.44 -5.56 11.91
C LEU A 851 -11.99 -4.21 12.32
N ARG A 852 -12.13 -4.02 13.63
CA ARG A 852 -12.56 -2.78 14.26
C ARG A 852 -11.56 -2.40 15.34
N PHE A 853 -11.10 -1.15 15.34
CA PHE A 853 -10.05 -0.63 16.22
C PHE A 853 -10.67 0.25 17.32
N GLY A 854 -10.68 -0.29 18.55
CA GLY A 854 -11.29 0.31 19.72
C GLY A 854 -11.77 -0.75 20.70
N SER A 855 -12.46 -0.31 21.75
CA SER A 855 -12.95 -1.18 22.81
C SER A 855 -14.35 -0.78 23.29
N MET A 856 -15.14 -1.76 23.73
CA MET A 856 -16.43 -1.50 24.38
C MET A 856 -16.19 -1.08 25.82
N VAL A 857 -16.63 0.13 26.19
CA VAL A 857 -16.49 0.70 27.55
C VAL A 857 -17.87 0.95 28.15
N THR A 858 -17.95 1.07 29.48
CA THR A 858 -19.20 1.43 30.16
C THR A 858 -19.64 2.84 29.73
N ALA A 859 -20.92 2.99 29.34
CA ALA A 859 -21.46 4.27 28.87
C ALA A 859 -21.49 5.34 29.97
N ALA A 860 -21.87 4.94 31.19
CA ALA A 860 -21.92 5.82 32.34
C ALA A 860 -20.54 6.42 32.67
N GLY A 861 -20.46 7.74 32.79
CA GLY A 861 -19.23 8.50 33.08
C GLY A 861 -18.43 8.91 31.85
N ASN A 862 -18.87 8.56 30.64
CA ASN A 862 -18.24 8.95 29.37
C ASN A 862 -19.10 9.93 28.54
N GLU A 863 -20.18 10.48 29.10
CA GLU A 863 -21.17 11.28 28.38
C GLU A 863 -20.61 12.61 27.82
N THR A 864 -19.51 13.09 28.38
CA THR A 864 -18.80 14.31 27.94
C THR A 864 -17.77 14.05 26.84
N GLN A 865 -17.54 12.80 26.47
CA GLN A 865 -16.54 12.44 25.49
C GLN A 865 -17.04 12.72 24.07
N VAL A 866 -16.18 13.25 23.20
CA VAL A 866 -16.55 13.63 21.81
C VAL A 866 -17.04 12.46 20.96
N TRP A 867 -16.60 11.24 21.27
CA TRP A 867 -17.01 10.01 20.59
C TRP A 867 -18.30 9.41 21.19
N TYR A 868 -18.79 9.90 22.33
CA TYR A 868 -19.97 9.34 22.97
C TYR A 868 -21.24 9.63 22.16
N SER A 869 -22.12 8.64 22.07
CA SER A 869 -23.45 8.81 21.50
C SER A 869 -24.45 7.94 22.26
N ALA A 870 -25.46 8.56 22.86
CA ALA A 870 -26.52 7.84 23.58
C ALA A 870 -27.27 6.84 22.68
N ALA A 871 -27.36 7.12 21.37
CA ALA A 871 -27.97 6.23 20.39
C ALA A 871 -27.16 4.96 20.10
N ASN A 872 -25.88 4.93 20.50
CA ASN A 872 -24.95 3.82 20.26
C ASN A 872 -24.67 3.00 21.54
N VAL A 873 -25.41 3.25 22.63
CA VAL A 873 -25.29 2.46 23.87
C VAL A 873 -26.03 1.14 23.69
N GLY A 874 -25.31 0.03 23.84
CA GLY A 874 -25.86 -1.32 23.78
C GLY A 874 -26.79 -1.64 24.94
N THR A 875 -27.58 -2.70 24.79
CA THR A 875 -28.47 -3.23 25.85
C THR A 875 -27.71 -3.69 27.10
N ASP A 876 -26.40 -3.91 26.97
CA ASP A 876 -25.45 -4.22 28.05
C ASP A 876 -24.91 -2.98 28.78
N GLY A 877 -25.37 -1.77 28.42
CA GLY A 877 -24.92 -0.51 28.99
C GLY A 877 -23.52 -0.07 28.54
N LYS A 878 -22.97 -0.70 27.49
CA LYS A 878 -21.66 -0.36 26.94
C LYS A 878 -21.78 0.48 25.67
N VAL A 879 -20.72 1.23 25.38
CA VAL A 879 -20.57 2.07 24.19
C VAL A 879 -19.18 1.85 23.61
N PHE A 880 -19.05 1.91 22.29
CA PHE A 880 -17.78 1.73 21.63
C PHE A 880 -16.91 2.99 21.74
N LYS A 881 -15.72 2.85 22.30
CA LYS A 881 -14.66 3.87 22.32
C LYS A 881 -13.69 3.60 21.16
N PRO A 882 -13.62 4.48 20.14
CA PRO A 882 -12.75 4.29 18.99
C PRO A 882 -11.26 4.48 19.37
N ALA A 883 -10.39 3.65 18.79
CA ALA A 883 -8.94 3.76 18.88
C ALA A 883 -8.33 3.66 17.47
N PRO A 884 -8.49 4.69 16.62
CA PRO A 884 -8.22 4.57 15.20
C PRO A 884 -6.74 4.33 14.87
N VAL A 885 -6.50 3.67 13.74
CA VAL A 885 -5.17 3.42 13.16
C VAL A 885 -5.04 4.15 11.82
N PHE A 886 -3.82 4.43 11.39
CA PHE A 886 -3.58 5.01 10.07
C PHE A 886 -3.85 3.97 8.98
N ALA A 887 -4.87 4.22 8.15
CA ALA A 887 -5.31 3.30 7.11
C ALA A 887 -4.16 2.81 6.23
N ASN A 888 -3.31 3.71 5.74
CA ASN A 888 -2.16 3.38 4.87
C ASN A 888 -1.10 2.45 5.52
N THR A 889 -1.15 2.25 6.83
CA THR A 889 -0.24 1.37 7.57
C THR A 889 -0.79 -0.02 7.81
N ILE A 890 -2.06 -0.28 7.46
CA ILE A 890 -2.68 -1.60 7.65
C ILE A 890 -2.08 -2.60 6.65
N ARG A 891 -1.44 -3.63 7.19
CA ARG A 891 -0.78 -4.72 6.47
C ARG A 891 -1.23 -6.06 7.02
N PHE A 892 -1.29 -7.09 6.19
CA PHE A 892 -1.65 -8.43 6.64
C PHE A 892 -0.78 -9.54 6.03
N ASN A 893 -0.62 -10.61 6.79
CA ASN A 893 -0.04 -11.88 6.36
C ASN A 893 -1.13 -12.96 6.41
N ALA A 894 -1.11 -13.93 5.49
CA ALA A 894 -2.06 -15.04 5.47
C ALA A 894 -1.52 -16.30 4.78
#